data_AF-A0A1X6WU99-F1
#
_entry.id   AF-A0A1X6WU99-F1
#
_cell.length_a   1.000
_cell.length_b   1.000
_cell.length_c   1.000
_cell.angle_alpha   90.00
_cell.angle_beta   90.00
_cell.angle_gamma   90.00
#
_symmetry.space_group_name_H-M   'P 1'
#
loop_
_entity.id
_entity.type
_entity.pdbx_description
1 polymer ?
#
loop_
_entity_poly.entity_id
_entity_poly.type
_entity_poly.pdbx_seq_one_letter_code
_entity_poly.pdbx_strand_id
1 'polypeptide(L)'
;MTQSTADRIIWIDCEMTGLDKQADALVEIAVLVTDGDLNILGEGVDVVIRPPAEALAQMNDFVRQMHTDSGLLDELEGGMTLEQAQAECLAYIREHCPEQGRAPLAGNSVGTDRAFLEKDTPELADWLSYRTIDVSSLKELAKRWFPRIFFNTPAKHGGHRALADIRESIQELKFYREVLLVADPGPTTEQLREAARRYEIAPDGSPVAPASLPSPQPAVAWLDSRSHRTWLESEADELLVFASESVRDDGGFAWLDEEGVPDLGRPAELWITCRMTHAFSLGHLMGRPDFGRFADHGIASLQGVFRDREHGGWFAAVAGGEPVDDSKQAYAHAFVVLAASSATAAGRPGARQLLDDALAVLDERFFDAEARMSVDVYDRTFSELEEYRGINANMHTVEALLAAADVTGDRRWLDRAVGILQRAIDEFARAQDWMLPEHFDVDWKPLLEYNRDEPAHPFRPYGATIGHWFEWARLALEARAALLLLDGDAPAWMLEGPSAMLEKAAATWGMDGAPGFVYTTDWDGAPVTRERMHWVAAEAVGAAATMYRVSGDRVWADRYEQWWEYISTYLLDPVNGSWFHELDADNEVQGKTWPGKPDIYHALQAVLIPRLPLTPALSSALRDGKLDADLV
;
A
#
# COMPACT_ATOMS: atom_id res chain seq x y z
N MET A 1 11.74 4.80 43.88
CA MET A 1 12.43 3.50 44.00
C MET A 1 13.89 3.75 43.74
N THR A 2 14.80 3.38 44.65
CA THR A 2 16.24 3.45 44.38
C THR A 2 16.54 2.50 43.23
N GLN A 3 16.84 3.03 42.04
CA GLN A 3 17.28 2.24 40.89
C GLN A 3 18.48 1.40 41.30
N SER A 4 18.49 0.13 40.88
CA SER A 4 19.54 -0.82 41.19
C SER A 4 20.88 -0.33 40.65
N THR A 5 21.94 -0.41 41.45
CA THR A 5 23.32 -0.17 40.97
C THR A 5 23.78 -1.23 39.97
N ALA A 6 23.02 -2.32 39.83
CA ALA A 6 23.33 -3.47 38.99
C ALA A 6 23.34 -3.17 37.49
N ASP A 7 22.55 -2.18 37.06
CA ASP A 7 22.26 -1.94 35.64
C ASP A 7 22.98 -0.68 35.12
N ARG A 8 23.99 -0.20 35.87
CA ARG A 8 24.75 1.00 35.53
C ARG A 8 25.75 0.71 34.41
N ILE A 9 25.96 1.70 33.56
CA ILE A 9 26.86 1.64 32.40
C ILE A 9 27.89 2.76 32.53
N ILE A 10 29.17 2.43 32.36
CA ILE A 10 30.27 3.41 32.39
C ILE A 10 30.66 3.74 30.95
N TRP A 11 30.49 4.99 30.57
CA TRP A 11 30.81 5.52 29.24
C TRP A 11 32.17 6.20 29.29
N ILE A 12 33.10 5.77 28.45
CA ILE A 12 34.42 6.38 28.36
C ILE A 12 34.76 6.56 26.89
N ASP A 13 35.33 7.73 26.59
CA ASP A 13 36.00 8.03 25.34
C ASP A 13 37.36 8.62 25.69
N CYS A 14 38.37 8.24 24.91
CA CYS A 14 39.74 8.67 25.08
C CYS A 14 40.22 9.33 23.80
N GLU A 15 40.98 10.41 23.95
CA GLU A 15 41.76 10.96 22.86
C GLU A 15 43.21 10.53 23.00
N MET A 16 43.86 10.27 21.86
CA MET A 16 45.23 9.74 21.81
C MET A 16 46.10 10.50 20.80
N THR A 17 47.42 10.37 20.94
CA THR A 17 48.38 10.84 19.92
C THR A 17 48.41 10.00 18.64
N GLY A 18 47.68 8.88 18.62
CA GLY A 18 47.54 7.94 17.53
C GLY A 18 46.95 6.61 18.03
N LEU A 19 46.97 5.56 17.20
CA LEU A 19 46.33 4.27 17.50
C LEU A 19 47.36 3.13 17.75
N ASP A 20 48.66 3.44 17.75
CA ASP A 20 49.69 2.45 18.07
C ASP A 20 49.81 2.30 19.59
N LYS A 21 49.44 1.12 20.09
CA LYS A 21 49.42 0.84 21.53
C LYS A 21 50.79 0.94 22.19
N GLN A 22 51.90 0.80 21.46
CA GLN A 22 53.24 0.91 22.05
C GLN A 22 53.73 2.35 22.01
N ALA A 23 53.56 3.01 20.87
CA ALA A 23 54.14 4.32 20.63
C ALA A 23 53.27 5.46 21.18
N ASP A 24 51.95 5.38 21.02
CA ASP A 24 51.05 6.49 21.30
C ASP A 24 50.60 6.56 22.77
N ALA A 25 50.14 7.74 23.18
CA ALA A 25 49.75 8.06 24.54
C ALA A 25 48.32 8.62 24.62
N LEU A 26 47.64 8.34 25.74
CA LEU A 26 46.41 9.00 26.14
C LEU A 26 46.64 10.50 26.40
N VAL A 27 45.74 11.34 25.89
CA VAL A 27 45.80 12.81 26.04
C VAL A 27 44.52 13.42 26.58
N GLU A 28 43.38 12.74 26.50
CA GLU A 28 42.13 13.12 27.18
C GLU A 28 41.40 11.85 27.61
N ILE A 29 40.73 11.88 28.77
CA ILE A 29 39.80 10.82 29.19
C ILE A 29 38.52 11.51 29.69
N ALA A 30 37.39 11.19 29.09
CA ALA A 30 36.09 11.58 29.60
C ALA A 30 35.31 10.37 30.13
N VAL A 31 34.58 10.57 31.24
CA VAL A 31 33.79 9.51 31.87
C VAL A 31 32.39 10.03 32.21
N LEU A 32 31.36 9.29 31.81
CA LEU A 32 29.98 9.45 32.28
C LEU A 32 29.44 8.11 32.78
N VAL A 33 28.49 8.16 33.72
CA VAL A 33 27.72 6.97 34.13
C VAL A 33 26.26 7.17 33.78
N THR A 34 25.60 6.14 33.23
CA THR A 34 24.14 6.13 33.06
C THR A 34 23.47 5.03 33.88
N ASP A 35 22.17 5.18 34.13
CA ASP A 35 21.31 4.05 34.48
C ASP A 35 21.03 3.14 33.26
N GLY A 36 20.27 2.06 33.48
CA GLY A 36 19.88 1.11 32.42
C GLY A 36 18.94 1.70 31.36
N ASP A 37 18.33 2.86 31.64
CA ASP A 37 17.50 3.60 30.71
C ASP A 37 18.24 4.73 30.00
N LEU A 38 19.58 4.75 30.12
CA LEU A 38 20.47 5.70 29.45
C LEU A 38 20.27 7.14 29.94
N ASN A 39 19.83 7.32 31.19
CA ASN A 39 19.81 8.61 31.87
C ASN A 39 21.17 8.86 32.52
N ILE A 40 21.79 10.02 32.23
CA ILE A 40 23.11 10.40 32.76
C ILE A 40 23.01 10.70 34.25
N LEU A 41 23.96 10.15 35.02
CA LEU A 41 24.09 10.29 36.47
C LEU A 41 25.28 11.21 36.79
N GLY A 42 25.00 12.46 37.14
CA GLY A 42 26.02 13.46 37.45
C GLY A 42 26.57 14.19 36.22
N GLU A 43 27.57 15.05 36.43
CA GLU A 43 28.11 15.93 35.38
C GLU A 43 29.18 15.24 34.51
N GLY A 44 29.79 14.16 35.01
CA GLY A 44 30.92 13.48 34.39
C GLY A 44 32.27 13.96 34.86
N VAL A 45 33.32 13.34 34.33
CA VAL A 45 34.72 13.76 34.47
C VAL A 45 35.28 13.95 33.06
N ASP A 46 36.11 14.97 32.89
CA ASP A 46 36.82 15.27 31.65
C ASP A 46 38.22 15.77 32.02
N VAL A 47 39.24 14.97 31.72
CA VAL A 47 40.61 15.22 32.17
C VAL A 47 41.58 15.20 31.00
N VAL A 48 42.32 16.30 30.85
CA VAL A 48 43.39 16.44 29.85
C VAL A 48 44.71 15.98 30.46
N ILE A 49 45.39 15.06 29.77
CA ILE A 49 46.63 14.42 30.21
C ILE A 49 47.79 14.98 29.39
N ARG A 50 48.89 15.31 30.07
CA ARG A 50 50.12 15.73 29.39
C ARG A 50 50.88 14.50 28.87
N PRO A 51 51.00 14.31 27.53
CA PRO A 51 51.71 13.16 26.99
C PRO A 51 53.24 13.34 27.10
N PRO A 52 54.03 12.25 27.01
CA PRO A 52 55.46 12.32 26.79
C PRO A 52 55.80 13.11 25.50
N ALA A 53 56.90 13.86 25.52
CA ALA A 53 57.30 14.69 24.38
C ALA A 53 57.52 13.89 23.09
N GLU A 54 57.96 12.63 23.21
CA GLU A 54 58.15 11.71 22.07
C GLU A 54 56.84 11.30 21.40
N ALA A 55 55.78 11.03 22.18
CA ALA A 55 54.45 10.71 21.68
C ALA A 55 53.82 11.91 20.94
N LEU A 56 54.07 13.13 21.44
CA LEU A 56 53.62 14.34 20.76
C LEU A 56 54.40 14.62 19.46
N ALA A 57 55.69 14.27 19.40
CA ALA A 57 56.54 14.50 18.24
C ALA A 57 56.22 13.54 17.07
N GLN A 58 55.86 12.30 17.36
CA GLN A 58 55.53 11.28 16.34
C GLN A 58 54.09 11.35 15.84
N MET A 59 53.21 12.14 16.49
CA MET A 59 51.83 12.34 16.09
C MET A 59 51.75 12.78 14.63
N ASN A 60 51.04 11.99 13.82
CA ASN A 60 50.90 12.22 12.38
C ASN A 60 50.09 13.48 12.07
N ASP A 61 50.18 13.97 10.83
CA ASP A 61 49.54 15.22 10.40
C ASP A 61 48.01 15.20 10.56
N PHE A 62 47.37 14.05 10.37
CA PHE A 62 45.92 13.93 10.51
C PHE A 62 45.47 14.09 11.96
N VAL A 63 46.07 13.34 12.89
CA VAL A 63 45.74 13.41 14.32
C VAL A 63 46.11 14.78 14.89
N ARG A 64 47.24 15.35 14.46
CA ARG A 64 47.65 16.69 14.85
C ARG A 64 46.63 17.74 14.42
N GLN A 65 46.16 17.68 13.17
CA GLN A 65 45.16 18.63 12.70
C GLN A 65 43.84 18.48 13.44
N MET A 66 43.38 17.23 13.67
CA MET A 66 42.18 16.93 14.45
C MET A 66 42.22 17.57 15.84
N HIS A 67 43.32 17.38 16.59
CA HIS A 67 43.50 17.97 17.93
C HIS A 67 43.75 19.47 17.92
N THR A 68 44.21 20.02 16.80
CA THR A 68 44.32 21.48 16.60
C THR A 68 42.93 22.07 16.42
N ASP A 69 42.08 21.44 15.60
CA ASP A 69 40.73 21.90 15.29
C ASP A 69 39.81 21.78 16.52
N SER A 70 40.00 20.75 17.35
CA SER A 70 39.24 20.57 18.61
C SER A 70 39.72 21.48 19.76
N GLY A 71 40.88 22.13 19.60
CA GLY A 71 41.53 22.94 20.63
C GLY A 71 42.27 22.14 21.70
N LEU A 72 42.21 20.80 21.67
CA LEU A 72 42.84 19.94 22.67
C LEU A 72 44.36 20.11 22.71
N LEU A 73 45.00 20.33 21.56
CA LEU A 73 46.46 20.45 21.46
C LEU A 73 47.02 21.60 22.32
N ASP A 74 46.27 22.70 22.46
CA ASP A 74 46.65 23.87 23.26
C ASP A 74 46.51 23.60 24.78
N GLU A 75 45.65 22.65 25.17
CA GLU A 75 45.39 22.29 26.57
C GLU A 75 46.44 21.30 27.12
N LEU A 76 47.11 20.53 26.26
CA LEU A 76 48.02 19.44 26.67
C LEU A 76 49.19 19.90 27.56
N GLU A 77 49.74 21.10 27.32
CA GLU A 77 50.82 21.65 28.15
C GLU A 77 50.33 21.92 29.58
N GLY A 78 49.06 22.28 29.76
CA GLY A 78 48.41 22.46 31.07
C GLY A 78 47.92 21.17 31.71
N GLY A 79 47.87 20.08 30.93
CA GLY A 79 47.34 18.78 31.35
C GLY A 79 48.01 18.19 32.59
N MET A 80 47.25 17.32 33.26
CA MET A 80 47.67 16.61 34.46
C MET A 80 48.49 15.36 34.15
N THR A 81 49.05 14.74 35.19
CA THR A 81 49.72 13.43 35.06
C THR A 81 48.70 12.32 34.85
N LEU A 82 49.14 11.22 34.23
CA LEU A 82 48.31 10.04 34.00
C LEU A 82 47.80 9.44 35.32
N GLU A 83 48.62 9.45 36.38
CA GLU A 83 48.22 8.98 37.71
C GLU A 83 47.12 9.84 38.34
N GLN A 84 47.14 11.16 38.11
CA GLN A 84 46.10 12.07 38.58
C GLN A 84 44.80 11.85 37.81
N ALA A 85 44.87 11.74 36.48
CA ALA A 85 43.71 11.45 35.64
C ALA A 85 43.05 10.12 36.04
N GLN A 86 43.86 9.07 36.22
CA GLN A 86 43.36 7.77 36.70
C GLN A 86 42.64 7.93 38.06
N ALA A 87 43.22 8.66 39.01
CA ALA A 87 42.64 8.84 40.34
C ALA A 87 41.31 9.61 40.30
N GLU A 88 41.20 10.65 39.47
CA GLU A 88 40.00 11.47 39.31
C GLU A 88 38.86 10.69 38.64
N CYS A 89 39.14 10.01 37.52
CA CYS A 89 38.19 9.14 36.86
C CYS A 89 37.71 8.01 37.78
N LEU A 90 38.62 7.36 38.53
CA LEU A 90 38.27 6.32 39.50
C LEU A 90 37.41 6.84 40.65
N ALA A 91 37.62 8.07 41.12
CA ALA A 91 36.82 8.66 42.18
C ALA A 91 35.35 8.80 41.73
N TYR A 92 35.12 9.36 40.54
CA TYR A 92 33.79 9.49 39.95
C TYR A 92 33.15 8.12 39.67
N ILE A 93 33.91 7.18 39.08
CA ILE A 93 33.41 5.82 38.86
C ILE A 93 33.05 5.14 40.17
N ARG A 94 33.82 5.28 41.26
CA ARG A 94 33.51 4.64 42.55
C ARG A 94 32.28 5.24 43.22
N GLU A 95 32.04 6.53 43.05
CA GLU A 95 30.82 7.20 43.53
C GLU A 95 29.58 6.62 42.84
N HIS A 96 29.63 6.51 41.51
CA HIS A 96 28.51 6.05 40.71
C HIS A 96 28.48 4.55 40.44
N CYS A 97 29.52 3.77 40.69
CA CYS A 97 29.64 2.34 40.43
C CYS A 97 30.56 1.71 41.50
N PRO A 98 30.08 1.57 42.75
CA PRO A 98 30.92 1.16 43.89
C PRO A 98 31.40 -0.30 43.83
N GLU A 99 30.84 -1.10 42.93
CA GLU A 99 31.20 -2.52 42.78
C GLU A 99 32.15 -2.71 41.60
N GLN A 100 33.40 -3.08 41.91
CA GLN A 100 34.44 -3.35 40.93
C GLN A 100 34.05 -4.48 39.96
N GLY A 101 34.33 -4.30 38.67
CA GLY A 101 34.18 -5.33 37.63
C GLY A 101 32.74 -5.62 37.19
N ARG A 102 31.76 -4.85 37.72
CA ARG A 102 30.34 -5.08 37.47
C ARG A 102 29.80 -4.32 36.26
N ALA A 103 30.00 -3.00 36.23
CA ALA A 103 29.45 -2.14 35.17
C ALA A 103 30.26 -2.27 33.87
N PRO A 104 29.62 -2.46 32.70
CA PRO A 104 30.32 -2.55 31.42
C PRO A 104 30.84 -1.18 30.97
N LEU A 105 31.94 -1.22 30.20
CA LEU A 105 32.44 -0.08 29.43
C LEU A 105 31.54 0.12 28.20
N ALA A 106 31.18 1.36 27.89
CA ALA A 106 30.37 1.71 26.73
C ALA A 106 30.94 2.90 25.95
N GLY A 107 30.69 2.91 24.64
CA GLY A 107 31.13 3.96 23.74
C GLY A 107 31.01 3.54 22.28
N ASN A 108 31.43 4.40 21.37
CA ASN A 108 31.49 4.08 19.95
C ASN A 108 32.89 3.56 19.61
N SER A 109 33.00 2.36 19.02
CA SER A 109 34.31 1.77 18.67
C SER A 109 35.26 1.65 19.88
N VAL A 110 34.67 1.48 21.07
CA VAL A 110 35.32 1.63 22.40
C VAL A 110 36.38 0.56 22.70
N GLY A 111 36.56 -0.41 21.81
CA GLY A 111 37.62 -1.41 21.92
C GLY A 111 39.03 -0.81 21.86
N THR A 112 39.20 0.32 21.17
CA THR A 112 40.48 1.03 21.14
C THR A 112 40.77 1.69 22.49
N ASP A 113 39.80 2.43 23.02
CA ASP A 113 39.89 3.10 24.32
C ASP A 113 40.24 2.12 25.43
N ARG A 114 39.52 0.98 25.49
CA ARG A 114 39.81 -0.09 26.44
C ARG A 114 41.28 -0.51 26.41
N ALA A 115 41.86 -0.68 25.23
CA ALA A 115 43.22 -1.15 25.11
C ALA A 115 44.25 -0.13 25.61
N PHE A 116 43.97 1.16 25.45
CA PHE A 116 44.78 2.22 26.05
C PHE A 116 44.58 2.29 27.55
N LEU A 117 43.34 2.20 28.05
CA LEU A 117 43.05 2.18 29.47
C LEU A 117 43.73 1.01 30.19
N GLU A 118 43.74 -0.19 29.60
CA GLU A 118 44.42 -1.37 30.17
C GLU A 118 45.94 -1.20 30.27
N LYS A 119 46.53 -0.48 29.32
CA LYS A 119 47.97 -0.21 29.27
C LYS A 119 48.36 0.91 30.22
N ASP A 120 47.67 2.04 30.12
CA ASP A 120 48.09 3.33 30.68
C ASP A 120 47.38 3.63 32.02
N THR A 121 46.17 3.12 32.23
CA THR A 121 45.40 3.29 33.47
C THR A 121 44.86 1.95 34.03
N PRO A 122 45.74 0.99 34.38
CA PRO A 122 45.34 -0.37 34.70
C PRO A 122 44.39 -0.47 35.91
N GLU A 123 44.51 0.42 36.91
CA GLU A 123 43.60 0.39 38.07
C GLU A 123 42.17 0.82 37.69
N LEU A 124 42.05 1.74 36.72
CA LEU A 124 40.76 2.14 36.17
C LEU A 124 40.18 1.03 35.31
N ALA A 125 40.98 0.44 34.42
CA ALA A 125 40.56 -0.67 33.57
C ALA A 125 40.09 -1.88 34.39
N ASP A 126 40.79 -2.22 35.48
CA ASP A 126 40.42 -3.26 36.44
C ASP A 126 39.10 -2.98 37.17
N TRP A 127 38.62 -1.73 37.16
CA TRP A 127 37.32 -1.38 37.73
C TRP A 127 36.16 -1.66 36.79
N LEU A 128 36.42 -1.66 35.48
CA LEU A 128 35.43 -1.91 34.45
C LEU A 128 35.14 -3.41 34.34
N SER A 129 33.91 -3.77 33.96
CA SER A 129 33.64 -5.15 33.56
C SER A 129 34.46 -5.51 32.32
N TYR A 130 34.79 -6.78 32.15
CA TYR A 130 35.33 -7.28 30.88
C TYR A 130 34.31 -7.16 29.73
N ARG A 131 33.01 -7.03 30.04
CA ARG A 131 31.95 -6.79 29.06
C ARG A 131 31.99 -5.36 28.54
N THR A 132 31.66 -5.20 27.27
CA THR A 132 31.62 -3.91 26.58
C THR A 132 30.30 -3.76 25.84
N ILE A 133 29.73 -2.55 25.87
CA ILE A 133 28.61 -2.13 25.03
C ILE A 133 29.18 -1.23 23.93
N ASP A 134 29.44 -1.81 22.76
CA ASP A 134 29.96 -1.06 21.62
C ASP A 134 28.81 -0.63 20.70
N VAL A 135 28.49 0.66 20.70
CA VAL A 135 27.42 1.25 19.89
C VAL A 135 27.68 1.05 18.39
N SER A 136 28.95 0.99 17.97
CA SER A 136 29.31 0.74 16.58
C SER A 136 28.94 -0.67 16.10
N SER A 137 28.78 -1.64 17.03
CA SER A 137 28.23 -2.96 16.67
C SER A 137 26.79 -2.85 16.17
N LEU A 138 25.94 -2.05 16.82
CA LEU A 138 24.56 -1.84 16.38
C LEU A 138 24.50 -1.10 15.05
N LYS A 139 25.40 -0.13 14.85
CA LYS A 139 25.56 0.59 13.57
C LYS A 139 25.87 -0.36 12.41
N GLU A 140 26.80 -1.29 12.60
CA GLU A 140 27.16 -2.28 11.57
C GLU A 140 26.00 -3.27 11.29
N LEU A 141 25.21 -3.64 12.31
CA LEU A 141 24.02 -4.47 12.13
C LEU A 141 22.92 -3.72 11.39
N ALA A 142 22.64 -2.46 11.77
CA ALA A 142 21.65 -1.61 11.11
C ALA A 142 21.98 -1.44 9.61
N LYS A 143 23.26 -1.22 9.26
CA LYS A 143 23.70 -1.10 7.87
C LYS A 143 23.36 -2.32 7.01
N ARG A 144 23.39 -3.53 7.59
CA ARG A 144 23.18 -4.80 6.85
C ARG A 144 21.74 -5.24 6.83
N TRP A 145 21.02 -5.08 7.94
CA TRP A 145 19.67 -5.59 8.08
C TRP A 145 18.61 -4.54 7.73
N PHE A 146 18.90 -3.26 7.96
CA PHE A 146 17.95 -2.17 7.77
C PHE A 146 18.64 -0.90 7.22
N PRO A 147 19.04 -0.86 5.94
CA PRO A 147 19.82 0.25 5.38
C PRO A 147 19.19 1.63 5.59
N ARG A 148 17.85 1.72 5.59
CA ARG A 148 17.11 2.96 5.87
C ARG A 148 17.41 3.53 7.26
N ILE A 149 17.54 2.69 8.29
CA ILE A 149 17.88 3.11 9.65
C ILE A 149 19.29 3.71 9.66
N PHE A 150 20.26 3.02 9.04
CA PHE A 150 21.65 3.47 8.98
C PHE A 150 21.83 4.83 8.31
N PHE A 151 21.12 5.10 7.20
CA PHE A 151 21.21 6.39 6.51
C PHE A 151 20.51 7.54 7.25
N ASN A 152 19.76 7.25 8.31
CA ASN A 152 19.08 8.23 9.15
C ASN A 152 19.62 8.27 10.59
N THR A 153 20.79 7.67 10.85
CA THR A 153 21.47 7.80 12.15
C THR A 153 21.76 9.28 12.44
N PRO A 154 21.54 9.78 13.68
CA PRO A 154 21.82 11.17 14.04
C PRO A 154 23.24 11.61 13.67
N ALA A 155 23.37 12.82 13.12
CA ALA A 155 24.66 13.41 12.80
C ALA A 155 25.45 13.70 14.09
N LYS A 156 26.77 13.50 14.03
CA LYS A 156 27.70 13.84 15.10
C LYS A 156 28.21 15.27 14.95
N HIS A 157 28.32 15.97 16.07
CA HIS A 157 28.73 17.37 16.18
C HIS A 157 29.76 17.59 17.31
N GLY A 158 30.21 16.53 17.99
CA GLY A 158 31.04 16.60 19.21
C GLY A 158 32.46 17.13 19.01
N GLY A 159 32.95 17.13 17.77
CA GLY A 159 34.17 17.83 17.39
C GLY A 159 35.47 17.21 17.91
N HIS A 160 35.49 15.90 18.17
CA HIS A 160 36.65 15.17 18.71
C HIS A 160 37.09 15.71 20.08
N ARG A 161 36.10 15.84 20.97
CA ARG A 161 36.29 16.11 22.40
C ARG A 161 35.60 15.02 23.18
N ALA A 162 36.33 14.35 24.06
CA ALA A 162 35.92 13.08 24.64
C ALA A 162 34.54 13.15 25.33
N LEU A 163 34.28 14.20 26.12
CA LEU A 163 33.02 14.37 26.86
C LEU A 163 31.81 14.64 25.94
N ALA A 164 32.02 15.32 24.80
CA ALA A 164 30.95 15.55 23.83
C ALA A 164 30.63 14.25 23.08
N ASP A 165 31.66 13.51 22.67
CA ASP A 165 31.54 12.28 21.88
C ASP A 165 30.86 11.14 22.67
N ILE A 166 31.07 11.04 24.00
CA ILE A 166 30.30 10.09 24.83
C ILE A 166 28.83 10.47 24.94
N ARG A 167 28.48 11.78 25.01
CA ARG A 167 27.07 12.20 25.04
C ARG A 167 26.37 11.86 23.73
N GLU A 168 27.04 12.05 22.60
CA GLU A 168 26.52 11.64 21.30
C GLU A 168 26.38 10.13 21.18
N SER A 169 27.33 9.36 21.72
CA SER A 169 27.26 7.90 21.74
C SER A 169 26.07 7.39 22.58
N ILE A 170 25.72 8.06 23.68
CA ILE A 170 24.52 7.76 24.47
C ILE A 170 23.25 8.02 23.64
N GLN A 171 23.18 9.15 22.92
CA GLN A 171 22.03 9.47 22.06
C GLN A 171 21.91 8.49 20.89
N GLU A 172 23.02 8.10 20.28
CA GLU A 172 23.03 7.10 19.22
C GLU A 172 22.54 5.73 19.71
N LEU A 173 22.90 5.31 20.93
CA LEU A 173 22.35 4.09 21.52
C LEU A 173 20.84 4.19 21.81
N LYS A 174 20.35 5.37 22.26
CA LYS A 174 18.91 5.62 22.42
C LYS A 174 18.17 5.46 21.10
N PHE A 175 18.71 6.05 20.03
CA PHE A 175 18.16 5.90 18.68
C PHE A 175 18.07 4.43 18.27
N TYR A 176 19.16 3.64 18.38
CA TYR A 176 19.09 2.21 18.02
C TYR A 176 18.17 1.40 18.93
N ARG A 177 18.05 1.72 20.22
CA ARG A 177 17.08 1.09 21.12
C ARG A 177 15.65 1.26 20.62
N GLU A 178 15.32 2.43 20.08
CA GLU A 178 13.98 2.75 19.59
C GLU A 178 13.66 2.07 18.26
N VAL A 179 14.61 2.05 17.32
CA VAL A 179 14.32 1.66 15.92
C VAL A 179 14.82 0.27 15.52
N LEU A 180 15.79 -0.31 16.24
CA LEU A 180 16.42 -1.59 15.90
C LEU A 180 16.06 -2.73 16.87
N LEU A 181 15.66 -2.40 18.09
CA LEU A 181 15.33 -3.38 19.13
C LEU A 181 13.81 -3.48 19.33
N VAL A 182 13.37 -4.57 19.98
CA VAL A 182 11.94 -4.84 20.22
C VAL A 182 11.29 -3.77 21.11
N ALA A 183 10.09 -3.34 20.75
CA ALA A 183 9.34 -2.33 21.50
C ALA A 183 8.89 -2.82 22.88
N ASP A 184 8.76 -1.89 23.83
CA ASP A 184 8.24 -2.12 25.19
C ASP A 184 6.77 -2.62 25.14
N PRO A 185 6.33 -3.60 25.97
CA PRO A 185 7.00 -4.26 27.11
C PRO A 185 8.02 -5.35 26.75
N GLY A 186 8.32 -5.56 25.47
CA GLY A 186 9.11 -6.67 24.97
C GLY A 186 8.38 -8.02 25.02
N PRO A 187 9.01 -9.11 24.52
CA PRO A 187 8.41 -10.44 24.53
C PRO A 187 8.26 -11.00 25.94
N THR A 188 7.19 -11.78 26.17
CA THR A 188 6.95 -12.44 27.45
C THR A 188 8.03 -13.49 27.78
N THR A 189 8.18 -13.85 29.05
CA THR A 189 9.10 -14.92 29.49
C THR A 189 8.92 -16.22 28.70
N GLU A 190 7.68 -16.54 28.32
CA GLU A 190 7.38 -17.72 27.52
C GLU A 190 7.87 -17.58 26.07
N GLN A 191 7.61 -16.43 25.43
CA GLN A 191 8.12 -16.12 24.10
C GLN A 191 9.64 -16.11 24.05
N LEU A 192 10.32 -15.60 25.09
CA LEU A 192 11.77 -15.59 25.20
C LEU A 192 12.35 -17.00 25.38
N ARG A 193 11.75 -17.84 26.22
CA ARG A 193 12.16 -19.25 26.38
C ARG A 193 12.01 -20.02 25.07
N GLU A 194 10.94 -19.75 24.32
CA GLU A 194 10.72 -20.36 23.02
C GLU A 194 11.70 -19.85 21.96
N ALA A 195 11.97 -18.55 21.94
CA ALA A 195 12.99 -17.99 21.07
C ALA A 195 14.37 -18.57 21.37
N ALA A 196 14.76 -18.70 22.64
CA ALA A 196 16.05 -19.25 23.05
C ALA A 196 16.25 -20.69 22.55
N ARG A 197 15.22 -21.55 22.67
CA ARG A 197 15.26 -22.94 22.19
C ARG A 197 15.58 -23.06 20.70
N ARG A 198 15.16 -22.10 19.87
CA ARG A 198 15.44 -22.12 18.41
C ARG A 198 16.90 -21.92 18.05
N TYR A 199 17.67 -21.30 18.95
CA TYR A 199 19.07 -20.99 18.74
C TYR A 199 19.99 -21.76 19.71
N GLU A 200 19.43 -22.68 20.51
CA GLU A 200 20.20 -23.59 21.35
C GLU A 200 20.95 -24.62 20.49
N ILE A 201 22.25 -24.74 20.76
CA ILE A 201 23.11 -25.75 20.14
C ILE A 201 23.13 -26.97 21.06
N ALA A 202 22.92 -28.15 20.49
CA ALA A 202 22.94 -29.40 21.24
C ALA A 202 24.35 -29.67 21.81
N PRO A 203 24.49 -30.50 22.87
CA PRO A 203 25.79 -30.83 23.44
C PRO A 203 26.78 -31.48 22.47
N ASP A 204 26.30 -32.07 21.37
CA ASP A 204 27.12 -32.67 20.30
C ASP A 204 27.52 -31.68 19.20
N GLY A 205 27.18 -30.39 19.36
CA GLY A 205 27.51 -29.32 18.42
C GLY A 205 26.59 -29.24 17.22
N SER A 206 25.59 -30.12 17.10
CA SER A 206 24.56 -30.00 16.08
C SER A 206 23.50 -28.97 16.49
N PRO A 207 22.87 -28.27 15.52
CA PRO A 207 21.65 -27.53 15.81
C PRO A 207 20.63 -28.51 16.36
N VAL A 208 20.02 -28.22 17.52
CA VAL A 208 18.89 -29.04 18.00
C VAL A 208 17.81 -28.95 16.93
N ALA A 209 17.59 -30.03 16.18
CA ALA A 209 16.50 -30.08 15.22
C ALA A 209 15.20 -29.88 16.01
N PRO A 210 14.40 -28.86 15.68
CA PRO A 210 13.20 -28.57 16.45
C PRO A 210 12.29 -29.80 16.41
N ALA A 211 11.82 -30.25 17.59
CA ALA A 211 10.66 -31.11 17.65
C ALA A 211 9.52 -30.32 16.99
N SER A 212 9.13 -30.74 15.79
CA SER A 212 8.16 -30.04 14.97
C SER A 212 6.78 -30.08 15.64
N LEU A 213 6.49 -29.04 16.40
CA LEU A 213 5.15 -28.47 16.49
C LEU A 213 5.25 -27.05 15.95
N PRO A 214 4.26 -26.63 15.14
CA PRO A 214 4.40 -25.52 14.22
C PRO A 214 4.67 -24.22 14.99
N SER A 215 5.58 -23.40 14.46
CA SER A 215 5.57 -21.96 14.73
C SER A 215 4.12 -21.46 14.61
N PRO A 216 3.64 -20.45 15.35
CA PRO A 216 2.50 -19.71 14.86
C PRO A 216 2.92 -19.23 13.48
N GLN A 217 2.39 -19.87 12.45
CA GLN A 217 2.58 -19.41 11.10
C GLN A 217 2.13 -17.95 11.10
N PRO A 218 2.76 -17.04 10.35
CA PRO A 218 2.09 -15.79 10.03
C PRO A 218 0.68 -16.18 9.59
N ALA A 219 -0.34 -15.55 10.19
CA ALA A 219 -1.72 -15.93 9.94
C ALA A 219 -1.90 -16.02 8.42
N VAL A 220 -2.44 -17.15 7.95
CA VAL A 220 -2.70 -17.35 6.53
C VAL A 220 -3.47 -16.13 6.04
N ALA A 221 -2.95 -15.44 5.02
CA ALA A 221 -3.62 -14.28 4.46
C ALA A 221 -5.05 -14.67 4.11
N TRP A 222 -6.03 -13.80 4.34
CA TRP A 222 -7.43 -14.13 4.06
C TRP A 222 -7.64 -14.58 2.60
N LEU A 223 -6.90 -13.98 1.67
CA LEU A 223 -6.84 -14.36 0.24
C LEU A 223 -6.50 -15.84 0.00
N ASP A 224 -5.68 -16.43 0.87
CA ASP A 224 -5.24 -17.82 0.81
C ASP A 224 -6.11 -18.75 1.68
N SER A 225 -7.03 -18.19 2.47
CA SER A 225 -7.90 -18.93 3.36
C SER A 225 -9.18 -19.42 2.68
N ARG A 226 -9.43 -20.73 2.78
CA ARG A 226 -10.70 -21.32 2.32
C ARG A 226 -11.91 -20.74 3.06
N SER A 227 -11.80 -20.47 4.35
CA SER A 227 -12.93 -19.94 5.13
C SER A 227 -13.35 -18.56 4.63
N HIS A 228 -12.38 -17.73 4.26
CA HIS A 228 -12.64 -16.42 3.67
C HIS A 228 -13.30 -16.55 2.30
N ARG A 229 -12.81 -17.43 1.43
CA ARG A 229 -13.42 -17.69 0.11
C ARG A 229 -14.87 -18.18 0.23
N THR A 230 -15.17 -19.02 1.23
CA THR A 230 -16.56 -19.43 1.53
C THR A 230 -17.42 -18.28 2.02
N TRP A 231 -16.87 -17.37 2.83
CA TRP A 231 -17.59 -16.16 3.25
C TRP A 231 -17.90 -15.25 2.05
N LEU A 232 -16.92 -14.98 1.18
CA LEU A 232 -17.11 -14.23 -0.07
C LEU A 232 -18.14 -14.90 -1.00
N GLU A 233 -18.20 -16.24 -1.02
CA GLU A 233 -19.23 -16.95 -1.77
C GLU A 233 -20.64 -16.71 -1.24
N SER A 234 -20.81 -16.68 0.09
CA SER A 234 -22.10 -16.36 0.72
C SER A 234 -22.55 -14.95 0.36
N GLU A 235 -21.63 -13.99 0.45
CA GLU A 235 -21.91 -12.60 0.11
C GLU A 235 -22.30 -12.44 -1.38
N ALA A 236 -21.60 -13.16 -2.28
CA ALA A 236 -21.96 -13.17 -3.70
C ALA A 236 -23.39 -13.69 -3.94
N ASP A 237 -23.79 -14.74 -3.21
CA ASP A 237 -25.14 -15.30 -3.31
C ASP A 237 -26.21 -14.33 -2.76
N GLU A 238 -25.93 -13.64 -1.66
CA GLU A 238 -26.82 -12.63 -1.08
C GLU A 238 -27.01 -11.42 -2.00
N LEU A 239 -25.93 -10.90 -2.59
CA LEU A 239 -25.97 -9.82 -3.58
C LEU A 239 -26.82 -10.21 -4.80
N LEU A 240 -26.60 -11.40 -5.36
CA LEU A 240 -27.35 -11.89 -6.52
C LEU A 240 -28.85 -12.04 -6.22
N VAL A 241 -29.20 -12.54 -5.02
CA VAL A 241 -30.61 -12.62 -4.59
C VAL A 241 -31.22 -11.24 -4.44
N PHE A 242 -30.54 -10.30 -3.79
CA PHE A 242 -30.99 -8.91 -3.66
C PHE A 242 -31.26 -8.26 -5.02
N ALA A 243 -30.31 -8.37 -5.95
CA ALA A 243 -30.44 -7.79 -7.29
C ALA A 243 -31.60 -8.39 -8.10
N SER A 244 -32.02 -9.63 -7.80
CA SER A 244 -33.04 -10.35 -8.57
C SER A 244 -34.43 -9.68 -8.55
N GLU A 245 -34.68 -8.81 -7.56
CA GLU A 245 -35.89 -8.00 -7.46
C GLU A 245 -35.94 -6.87 -8.51
N SER A 246 -34.81 -6.49 -9.12
CA SER A 246 -34.73 -5.33 -10.02
C SER A 246 -35.38 -5.53 -11.40
N VAL A 247 -35.93 -6.70 -11.73
CA VAL A 247 -36.49 -6.96 -13.06
C VAL A 247 -37.68 -6.06 -13.37
N ARG A 248 -37.68 -5.44 -14.57
CA ARG A 248 -38.80 -4.64 -15.06
C ARG A 248 -39.55 -5.33 -16.19
N ASP A 249 -40.88 -5.30 -16.15
CA ASP A 249 -41.74 -5.84 -17.20
C ASP A 249 -41.68 -5.02 -18.51
N ASP A 250 -41.38 -3.72 -18.42
CA ASP A 250 -41.24 -2.81 -19.57
C ASP A 250 -39.81 -2.79 -20.16
N GLY A 251 -38.93 -3.67 -19.67
CA GLY A 251 -37.56 -3.85 -20.13
C GLY A 251 -36.52 -3.17 -19.24
N GLY A 252 -35.34 -3.80 -19.15
CA GLY A 252 -34.23 -3.36 -18.32
C GLY A 252 -34.34 -3.82 -16.86
N PHE A 253 -33.53 -3.18 -16.02
CA PHE A 253 -33.54 -3.37 -14.58
C PHE A 253 -33.77 -2.04 -13.85
N ALA A 254 -34.50 -2.08 -12.75
CA ALA A 254 -34.89 -0.95 -11.94
C ALA A 254 -33.79 -0.56 -10.96
N TRP A 255 -33.80 0.72 -10.61
CA TRP A 255 -33.10 1.22 -9.44
C TRP A 255 -33.73 0.60 -8.19
N LEU A 256 -32.94 -0.01 -7.32
CA LEU A 256 -33.41 -0.51 -6.03
C LEU A 256 -33.23 0.54 -4.93
N ASP A 257 -34.24 0.72 -4.09
CA ASP A 257 -34.14 1.59 -2.92
C ASP A 257 -33.33 0.94 -1.77
N GLU A 258 -33.34 1.56 -0.58
CA GLU A 258 -32.55 1.12 0.58
C GLU A 258 -32.99 -0.27 1.08
N GLU A 259 -34.27 -0.59 0.91
CA GLU A 259 -34.90 -1.86 1.28
C GLU A 259 -34.87 -2.91 0.16
N GLY A 260 -34.30 -2.59 -1.01
CA GLY A 260 -34.24 -3.50 -2.15
C GLY A 260 -35.55 -3.54 -2.96
N VAL A 261 -36.43 -2.56 -2.79
CA VAL A 261 -37.66 -2.45 -3.57
C VAL A 261 -37.39 -1.70 -4.88
N PRO A 262 -37.88 -2.21 -6.03
CA PRO A 262 -37.76 -1.51 -7.31
C PRO A 262 -38.48 -0.15 -7.35
N ASP A 263 -37.73 0.93 -7.58
CA ASP A 263 -38.28 2.25 -7.89
C ASP A 263 -38.68 2.31 -9.38
N LEU A 264 -39.91 1.88 -9.66
CA LEU A 264 -40.49 1.91 -11.01
C LEU A 264 -40.87 3.33 -11.47
N GLY A 265 -40.78 4.34 -10.59
CA GLY A 265 -40.96 5.75 -10.95
C GLY A 265 -39.78 6.31 -11.73
N ARG A 266 -38.61 5.65 -11.65
CA ARG A 266 -37.40 5.99 -12.41
C ARG A 266 -37.36 5.27 -13.77
N PRO A 267 -36.70 5.88 -14.77
CA PRO A 267 -36.38 5.17 -16.00
C PRO A 267 -35.44 3.99 -15.73
N ALA A 268 -35.47 3.01 -16.63
CA ALA A 268 -34.44 1.98 -16.69
C ALA A 268 -33.21 2.59 -17.36
N GLU A 269 -32.11 2.67 -16.60
CA GLU A 269 -30.83 3.17 -17.10
C GLU A 269 -30.10 2.08 -17.89
N LEU A 270 -29.46 2.46 -19.00
CA LEU A 270 -28.70 1.52 -19.84
C LEU A 270 -27.54 0.90 -19.06
N TRP A 271 -26.79 1.72 -18.33
CA TRP A 271 -25.61 1.26 -17.58
C TRP A 271 -25.99 0.31 -16.42
N ILE A 272 -27.08 0.59 -15.68
CA ILE A 272 -27.62 -0.35 -14.67
C ILE A 272 -28.04 -1.65 -15.36
N THR A 273 -28.76 -1.55 -16.49
CA THR A 273 -29.23 -2.73 -17.20
C THR A 273 -28.08 -3.62 -17.65
N CYS A 274 -26.99 -3.02 -18.13
CA CYS A 274 -25.78 -3.73 -18.50
C CYS A 274 -25.06 -4.35 -17.30
N ARG A 275 -24.87 -3.60 -16.21
CA ARG A 275 -24.25 -4.07 -14.95
C ARG A 275 -24.99 -5.27 -14.36
N MET A 276 -26.32 -5.22 -14.32
CA MET A 276 -27.14 -6.34 -13.86
C MET A 276 -27.07 -7.54 -14.81
N THR A 277 -27.11 -7.32 -16.14
CA THR A 277 -26.94 -8.39 -17.13
C THR A 277 -25.59 -9.10 -16.98
N HIS A 278 -24.52 -8.33 -16.74
CA HIS A 278 -23.21 -8.85 -16.41
C HIS A 278 -23.25 -9.67 -15.12
N ALA A 279 -23.73 -9.11 -14.01
CA ALA A 279 -23.81 -9.78 -12.71
C ALA A 279 -24.58 -11.10 -12.76
N PHE A 280 -25.75 -11.13 -13.41
CA PHE A 280 -26.53 -12.35 -13.56
C PHE A 280 -25.88 -13.38 -14.49
N SER A 281 -25.09 -12.94 -15.47
CA SER A 281 -24.27 -13.85 -16.27
C SER A 281 -23.17 -14.51 -15.42
N LEU A 282 -22.56 -13.77 -14.48
CA LEU A 282 -21.62 -14.34 -13.52
C LEU A 282 -22.31 -15.33 -12.58
N GLY A 283 -23.48 -14.98 -12.02
CA GLY A 283 -24.27 -15.89 -11.18
C GLY A 283 -24.63 -17.20 -11.89
N HIS A 284 -24.98 -17.13 -13.18
CA HIS A 284 -25.19 -18.31 -14.01
C HIS A 284 -23.91 -19.15 -14.16
N LEU A 285 -22.78 -18.52 -14.44
CA LEU A 285 -21.48 -19.17 -14.59
C LEU A 285 -20.98 -19.80 -13.28
N MET A 286 -21.35 -19.25 -12.12
CA MET A 286 -21.13 -19.84 -10.79
C MET A 286 -22.02 -21.06 -10.50
N GLY A 287 -22.87 -21.48 -11.46
CA GLY A 287 -23.76 -22.62 -11.32
C GLY A 287 -24.97 -22.35 -10.43
N ARG A 288 -25.31 -21.08 -10.18
CA ARG A 288 -26.48 -20.73 -9.36
C ARG A 288 -27.77 -20.88 -10.17
N PRO A 289 -28.77 -21.66 -9.70
CA PRO A 289 -30.00 -21.88 -10.44
C PRO A 289 -30.75 -20.58 -10.73
N ASP A 290 -31.56 -20.59 -11.79
CA ASP A 290 -32.46 -19.51 -12.20
C ASP A 290 -31.79 -18.22 -12.72
N PHE A 291 -30.54 -17.92 -12.34
CA PHE A 291 -29.91 -16.65 -12.73
C PHE A 291 -29.74 -16.43 -14.24
N GLY A 292 -29.67 -17.51 -15.01
CA GLY A 292 -29.63 -17.44 -16.48
C GLY A 292 -30.85 -16.72 -17.09
N ARG A 293 -32.04 -16.76 -16.45
CA ARG A 293 -33.22 -16.06 -16.98
C ARG A 293 -33.10 -14.55 -16.88
N PHE A 294 -32.41 -14.04 -15.85
CA PHE A 294 -32.20 -12.61 -15.69
C PHE A 294 -31.17 -12.11 -16.70
N ALA A 295 -30.12 -12.89 -16.96
CA ALA A 295 -29.20 -12.59 -18.06
C ALA A 295 -29.94 -12.55 -19.41
N ASP A 296 -30.84 -13.50 -19.67
CA ASP A 296 -31.66 -13.51 -20.89
C ASP A 296 -32.60 -12.29 -20.98
N HIS A 297 -33.21 -11.88 -19.86
CA HIS A 297 -34.02 -10.66 -19.77
C HIS A 297 -33.21 -9.41 -20.12
N GLY A 298 -32.00 -9.32 -19.58
CA GLY A 298 -31.05 -8.25 -19.88
C GLY A 298 -30.69 -8.18 -21.36
N ILE A 299 -30.31 -9.31 -21.96
CA ILE A 299 -30.02 -9.41 -23.40
C ILE A 299 -31.24 -8.99 -24.24
N ALA A 300 -32.42 -9.49 -23.91
CA ALA A 300 -33.65 -9.14 -24.61
C ALA A 300 -33.98 -7.64 -24.51
N SER A 301 -33.72 -7.03 -23.35
CA SER A 301 -33.89 -5.58 -23.13
C SER A 301 -32.91 -4.76 -23.97
N LEU A 302 -31.63 -5.17 -24.00
CA LEU A 302 -30.58 -4.52 -24.79
C LEU A 302 -30.80 -4.67 -26.31
N GLN A 303 -31.38 -5.78 -26.78
CA GLN A 303 -31.76 -5.97 -28.19
C GLN A 303 -33.13 -5.37 -28.54
N GLY A 304 -33.94 -5.07 -27.52
CA GLY A 304 -35.29 -4.57 -27.60
C GLY A 304 -35.37 -3.07 -27.36
N VAL A 305 -35.91 -2.69 -26.20
CA VAL A 305 -36.30 -1.31 -25.86
C VAL A 305 -35.13 -0.31 -25.85
N PHE A 306 -33.92 -0.75 -25.53
CA PHE A 306 -32.74 0.12 -25.56
C PHE A 306 -32.14 0.29 -26.95
N ARG A 307 -32.41 -0.62 -27.90
CA ARG A 307 -31.75 -0.61 -29.21
C ARG A 307 -32.37 0.46 -30.11
N ASP A 308 -31.55 1.42 -30.53
CA ASP A 308 -31.96 2.36 -31.57
C ASP A 308 -31.80 1.72 -32.94
N ARG A 309 -32.93 1.34 -33.55
CA ARG A 309 -32.95 0.69 -34.86
C ARG A 309 -32.78 1.65 -36.02
N GLU A 310 -32.89 2.95 -35.77
CA GLU A 310 -32.81 4.00 -36.79
C GLU A 310 -31.36 4.45 -36.98
N HIS A 311 -30.68 4.78 -35.89
CA HIS A 311 -29.30 5.33 -35.93
C HIS A 311 -28.24 4.35 -35.43
N GLY A 312 -28.64 3.19 -34.90
CA GLY A 312 -27.72 2.25 -34.24
C GLY A 312 -27.37 2.65 -32.81
N GLY A 313 -26.59 1.81 -32.13
CA GLY A 313 -26.27 2.00 -30.72
C GLY A 313 -27.48 1.80 -29.79
N TRP A 314 -27.36 2.31 -28.57
CA TRP A 314 -28.35 2.18 -27.52
C TRP A 314 -28.74 3.53 -26.93
N PHE A 315 -30.00 3.68 -26.55
CA PHE A 315 -30.49 4.83 -25.80
C PHE A 315 -29.94 4.79 -24.37
N ALA A 316 -29.67 5.95 -23.76
CA ALA A 316 -29.11 6.02 -22.41
C ALA A 316 -30.14 5.61 -21.34
N ALA A 317 -31.42 5.91 -21.53
CA ALA A 317 -32.49 5.49 -20.62
C ALA A 317 -33.84 5.30 -21.33
N VAL A 318 -34.65 4.37 -20.80
CA VAL A 318 -36.01 4.06 -21.29
C VAL A 318 -37.03 4.05 -20.16
N ALA A 319 -38.27 4.44 -20.43
CA ALA A 319 -39.38 4.33 -19.49
C ALA A 319 -40.67 3.96 -20.22
N GLY A 320 -41.42 2.98 -19.71
CA GLY A 320 -42.62 2.49 -20.37
C GLY A 320 -42.36 1.85 -21.74
N GLY A 321 -41.13 1.34 -21.95
CA GLY A 321 -40.68 0.76 -23.21
C GLY A 321 -40.26 1.76 -24.30
N GLU A 322 -40.25 3.06 -24.00
CA GLU A 322 -39.88 4.13 -24.93
C GLU A 322 -38.62 4.88 -24.45
N PRO A 323 -37.78 5.42 -25.35
CA PRO A 323 -36.60 6.19 -24.96
C PRO A 323 -36.99 7.51 -24.29
N VAL A 324 -36.34 7.82 -23.17
CA VAL A 324 -36.48 9.11 -22.46
C VAL A 324 -35.18 9.90 -22.38
N ASP A 325 -34.04 9.22 -22.56
CA ASP A 325 -32.76 9.83 -22.89
C ASP A 325 -32.17 9.10 -24.09
N ASP A 326 -32.07 9.79 -25.21
CA ASP A 326 -31.64 9.24 -26.49
C ASP A 326 -30.18 9.55 -26.84
N SER A 327 -29.43 10.17 -25.91
CA SER A 327 -27.99 10.39 -26.06
C SER A 327 -27.22 9.08 -26.20
N LYS A 328 -26.07 9.14 -26.88
CA LYS A 328 -25.20 7.98 -27.13
C LYS A 328 -23.92 8.15 -26.33
N GLN A 329 -23.84 7.49 -25.19
CA GLN A 329 -22.75 7.66 -24.24
C GLN A 329 -21.74 6.51 -24.35
N ALA A 330 -20.45 6.81 -24.54
CA ALA A 330 -19.39 5.82 -24.62
C ALA A 330 -19.31 4.95 -23.36
N TYR A 331 -19.47 5.56 -22.18
CA TYR A 331 -19.54 4.88 -20.89
C TYR A 331 -20.58 3.76 -20.90
N ALA A 332 -21.83 4.08 -21.24
CA ALA A 332 -22.90 3.09 -21.25
C ALA A 332 -22.71 2.05 -22.38
N HIS A 333 -22.17 2.43 -23.54
CA HIS A 333 -21.87 1.50 -24.64
C HIS A 333 -20.74 0.53 -24.31
N ALA A 334 -19.73 0.95 -23.54
CA ALA A 334 -18.70 0.05 -23.01
C ALA A 334 -19.34 -1.02 -22.10
N PHE A 335 -20.28 -0.62 -21.26
CA PHE A 335 -21.04 -1.57 -20.43
C PHE A 335 -21.91 -2.54 -21.26
N VAL A 336 -22.44 -2.13 -22.43
CA VAL A 336 -23.12 -3.08 -23.36
C VAL A 336 -22.14 -4.15 -23.83
N VAL A 337 -20.90 -3.77 -24.18
CA VAL A 337 -19.86 -4.73 -24.58
C VAL A 337 -19.52 -5.67 -23.42
N LEU A 338 -19.37 -5.15 -22.19
CA LEU A 338 -19.09 -5.97 -21.01
C LEU A 338 -20.22 -6.98 -20.72
N ALA A 339 -21.47 -6.51 -20.69
CA ALA A 339 -22.65 -7.35 -20.49
C ALA A 339 -22.75 -8.45 -21.55
N ALA A 340 -22.59 -8.08 -22.82
CA ALA A 340 -22.65 -9.03 -23.94
C ALA A 340 -21.48 -10.02 -23.93
N SER A 341 -20.29 -9.60 -23.48
CA SER A 341 -19.12 -10.46 -23.34
C SER A 341 -19.35 -11.51 -22.25
N SER A 342 -19.84 -11.11 -21.08
CA SER A 342 -20.14 -12.04 -20.00
C SER A 342 -21.31 -12.97 -20.32
N ALA A 343 -22.36 -12.47 -20.98
CA ALA A 343 -23.46 -13.31 -21.45
C ALA A 343 -23.01 -14.29 -22.54
N THR A 344 -22.04 -13.91 -23.39
CA THR A 344 -21.42 -14.80 -24.38
C THR A 344 -20.59 -15.89 -23.71
N ALA A 345 -19.79 -15.55 -22.69
CA ALA A 345 -19.07 -16.55 -21.88
C ALA A 345 -20.03 -17.53 -21.20
N ALA A 346 -21.16 -17.03 -20.71
CA ALA A 346 -22.27 -17.79 -20.12
C ALA A 346 -23.09 -18.61 -21.13
N GLY A 347 -22.81 -18.53 -22.43
CA GLY A 347 -23.52 -19.28 -23.46
C GLY A 347 -25.00 -18.91 -23.60
N ARG A 348 -25.38 -17.67 -23.24
CA ARG A 348 -26.79 -17.24 -23.24
C ARG A 348 -27.30 -16.97 -24.66
N PRO A 349 -28.58 -17.29 -24.97
CA PRO A 349 -29.15 -17.05 -26.29
C PRO A 349 -29.08 -15.56 -26.71
N GLY A 350 -28.67 -15.31 -27.95
CA GLY A 350 -28.61 -13.94 -28.51
C GLY A 350 -27.39 -13.11 -28.07
N ALA A 351 -26.64 -13.55 -27.05
CA ALA A 351 -25.50 -12.81 -26.49
C ALA A 351 -24.41 -12.50 -27.52
N ARG A 352 -24.04 -13.49 -28.34
CA ARG A 352 -22.96 -13.32 -29.32
C ARG A 352 -23.29 -12.25 -30.37
N GLN A 353 -24.54 -12.24 -30.86
CA GLN A 353 -24.99 -11.23 -31.80
C GLN A 353 -24.99 -9.84 -31.16
N LEU A 354 -25.45 -9.73 -29.90
CA LEU A 354 -25.39 -8.48 -29.15
C LEU A 354 -23.94 -7.97 -29.01
N LEU A 355 -23.00 -8.87 -28.72
CA LEU A 355 -21.58 -8.54 -28.58
C LEU A 355 -20.98 -8.04 -29.90
N ASP A 356 -21.24 -8.75 -31.00
CA ASP A 356 -20.72 -8.36 -32.32
C ASP A 356 -21.28 -6.98 -32.72
N ASP A 357 -22.57 -6.71 -32.47
CA ASP A 357 -23.19 -5.41 -32.72
C ASP A 357 -22.62 -4.30 -31.81
N ALA A 358 -22.34 -4.61 -30.54
CA ALA A 358 -21.83 -3.65 -29.57
C ALA A 358 -20.37 -3.27 -29.85
N LEU A 359 -19.54 -4.25 -30.17
CA LEU A 359 -18.16 -4.02 -30.59
C LEU A 359 -18.09 -3.20 -31.88
N ALA A 360 -18.98 -3.46 -32.85
CA ALA A 360 -19.05 -2.65 -34.08
C ALA A 360 -19.37 -1.18 -33.76
N VAL A 361 -20.38 -0.90 -32.93
CA VAL A 361 -20.73 0.48 -32.55
C VAL A 361 -19.60 1.14 -31.75
N LEU A 362 -19.02 0.45 -30.76
CA LEU A 362 -17.93 0.97 -29.95
C LEU A 362 -16.72 1.32 -30.82
N ASP A 363 -16.33 0.41 -31.71
CA ASP A 363 -15.20 0.55 -32.63
C ASP A 363 -15.43 1.71 -33.63
N GLU A 364 -16.57 1.71 -34.32
CA GLU A 364 -16.81 2.63 -35.43
C GLU A 364 -17.19 4.05 -34.98
N ARG A 365 -17.81 4.22 -33.80
CA ARG A 365 -18.37 5.50 -33.36
C ARG A 365 -17.58 6.16 -32.25
N PHE A 366 -17.10 5.37 -31.30
CA PHE A 366 -16.51 5.91 -30.07
C PHE A 366 -14.99 5.84 -30.05
N PHE A 367 -14.38 4.79 -30.61
CA PHE A 367 -12.94 4.62 -30.54
C PHE A 367 -12.19 5.45 -31.58
N ASP A 368 -11.42 6.43 -31.12
CA ASP A 368 -10.46 7.18 -31.93
C ASP A 368 -9.12 6.46 -31.95
N ALA A 369 -8.79 5.85 -33.09
CA ALA A 369 -7.57 5.08 -33.26
C ALA A 369 -6.29 5.94 -33.26
N GLU A 370 -6.37 7.22 -33.65
CA GLU A 370 -5.22 8.13 -33.64
C GLU A 370 -4.93 8.57 -32.20
N ALA A 371 -5.97 8.93 -31.45
CA ALA A 371 -5.85 9.26 -30.04
C ALA A 371 -5.55 8.04 -29.14
N ARG A 372 -5.89 6.83 -29.63
CA ARG A 372 -5.91 5.56 -28.87
C ARG A 372 -6.83 5.62 -27.66
N MET A 373 -7.98 6.30 -27.81
CA MET A 373 -8.93 6.59 -26.75
C MET A 373 -10.36 6.58 -27.29
N SER A 374 -11.33 6.28 -26.42
CA SER A 374 -12.75 6.52 -26.67
C SER A 374 -13.10 8.00 -26.46
N VAL A 375 -13.88 8.56 -27.38
CA VAL A 375 -14.60 9.84 -27.15
C VAL A 375 -15.78 9.62 -26.19
N ASP A 376 -16.51 10.67 -25.82
CA ASP A 376 -17.46 10.62 -24.69
C ASP A 376 -18.93 10.47 -25.12
N VAL A 377 -19.64 11.56 -25.43
CA VAL A 377 -21.09 11.53 -25.68
C VAL A 377 -21.43 12.13 -27.04
N TYR A 378 -22.25 11.41 -27.81
CA TYR A 378 -22.90 11.94 -29.01
C TYR A 378 -24.39 12.22 -28.76
N ASP A 379 -24.95 13.08 -29.59
CA ASP A 379 -26.39 13.12 -29.84
C ASP A 379 -26.90 11.77 -30.40
N ARG A 380 -28.23 11.60 -30.44
CA ARG A 380 -28.88 10.37 -30.92
C ARG A 380 -28.38 9.92 -32.31
N THR A 381 -28.05 10.86 -33.19
CA THR A 381 -27.73 10.57 -34.60
C THR A 381 -26.25 10.28 -34.86
N PHE A 382 -25.39 10.35 -33.84
CA PHE A 382 -23.93 10.29 -33.97
C PHE A 382 -23.37 11.41 -34.88
N SER A 383 -23.98 12.59 -34.89
CA SER A 383 -23.55 13.72 -35.74
C SER A 383 -22.91 14.86 -34.95
N GLU A 384 -23.30 15.06 -33.70
CA GLU A 384 -22.76 16.05 -32.78
C GLU A 384 -22.08 15.33 -31.62
N LEU A 385 -20.77 15.51 -31.51
CA LEU A 385 -19.95 14.99 -30.42
C LEU A 385 -19.75 16.08 -29.37
N GLU A 386 -19.93 15.74 -28.10
CA GLU A 386 -19.63 16.64 -26.99
C GLU A 386 -18.16 17.09 -27.03
N GLU A 387 -17.93 18.38 -26.78
CA GLU A 387 -16.58 18.97 -26.68
C GLU A 387 -15.90 18.66 -25.33
N TYR A 388 -15.99 17.40 -24.89
CA TYR A 388 -15.45 16.88 -23.64
C TYR A 388 -14.87 15.47 -23.85
N ARG A 389 -13.81 15.13 -23.12
CA ARG A 389 -13.23 13.78 -23.08
C ARG A 389 -13.07 13.34 -21.63
N GLY A 390 -13.64 12.18 -21.29
CA GLY A 390 -13.59 11.61 -19.95
C GLY A 390 -12.73 10.34 -19.89
N ILE A 391 -11.89 10.24 -18.85
CA ILE A 391 -11.12 9.00 -18.62
C ILE A 391 -12.02 7.88 -18.08
N ASN A 392 -13.12 8.23 -17.39
CA ASN A 392 -14.06 7.26 -16.83
C ASN A 392 -14.67 6.32 -17.90
N ALA A 393 -15.18 6.88 -19.02
CA ALA A 393 -15.67 6.06 -20.14
C ALA A 393 -14.58 5.17 -20.76
N ASN A 394 -13.33 5.64 -20.73
CA ASN A 394 -12.17 4.89 -21.23
C ASN A 394 -11.78 3.74 -20.30
N MET A 395 -11.90 3.91 -18.98
CA MET A 395 -11.65 2.87 -17.98
C MET A 395 -12.55 1.66 -18.21
N HIS A 396 -13.86 1.89 -18.31
CA HIS A 396 -14.81 0.81 -18.58
C HIS A 396 -14.73 0.31 -20.03
N THR A 397 -14.22 1.10 -20.97
CA THR A 397 -13.84 0.59 -22.30
C THR A 397 -12.73 -0.45 -22.18
N VAL A 398 -11.69 -0.20 -21.36
CA VAL A 398 -10.61 -1.18 -21.11
C VAL A 398 -11.18 -2.46 -20.54
N GLU A 399 -11.97 -2.37 -19.47
CA GLU A 399 -12.61 -3.53 -18.85
C GLU A 399 -13.43 -4.36 -19.85
N ALA A 400 -14.30 -3.68 -20.61
CA ALA A 400 -15.14 -4.33 -21.61
C ALA A 400 -14.32 -5.00 -22.72
N LEU A 401 -13.24 -4.36 -23.19
CA LEU A 401 -12.38 -4.88 -24.24
C LEU A 401 -11.51 -6.06 -23.78
N LEU A 402 -11.08 -6.10 -22.51
CA LEU A 402 -10.43 -7.27 -21.94
C LEU A 402 -11.38 -8.48 -21.93
N ALA A 403 -12.62 -8.28 -21.46
CA ALA A 403 -13.64 -9.32 -21.48
C ALA A 403 -13.97 -9.78 -22.92
N ALA A 404 -14.08 -8.83 -23.86
CA ALA A 404 -14.36 -9.12 -25.26
C ALA A 404 -13.21 -9.90 -25.93
N ALA A 405 -11.95 -9.57 -25.64
CA ALA A 405 -10.78 -10.27 -26.19
C ALA A 405 -10.85 -11.78 -25.87
N ASP A 406 -11.21 -12.14 -24.64
CA ASP A 406 -11.24 -13.55 -24.20
C ASP A 406 -12.36 -14.38 -24.83
N VAL A 407 -13.52 -13.78 -25.08
CA VAL A 407 -14.67 -14.51 -25.66
C VAL A 407 -14.71 -14.48 -27.18
N THR A 408 -14.02 -13.52 -27.80
CA THR A 408 -13.90 -13.43 -29.26
C THR A 408 -12.64 -14.10 -29.79
N GLY A 409 -11.57 -14.13 -29.00
CA GLY A 409 -10.23 -14.51 -29.46
C GLY A 409 -9.57 -13.48 -30.38
N ASP A 410 -10.17 -12.30 -30.56
CA ASP A 410 -9.63 -11.23 -31.40
C ASP A 410 -8.67 -10.34 -30.60
N ARG A 411 -7.38 -10.46 -30.92
CA ARG A 411 -6.29 -9.74 -30.26
C ARG A 411 -6.44 -8.21 -30.35
N ARG A 412 -7.12 -7.70 -31.37
CA ARG A 412 -7.36 -6.25 -31.55
C ARG A 412 -7.96 -5.61 -30.30
N TRP A 413 -8.84 -6.31 -29.58
CA TRP A 413 -9.50 -5.76 -28.40
C TRP A 413 -8.52 -5.57 -27.23
N LEU A 414 -7.65 -6.55 -27.00
CA LEU A 414 -6.56 -6.42 -26.02
C LEU A 414 -5.60 -5.28 -26.41
N ASP A 415 -5.21 -5.18 -27.68
CA ASP A 415 -4.29 -4.14 -28.14
C ASP A 415 -4.86 -2.73 -27.94
N ARG A 416 -6.18 -2.55 -28.13
CA ARG A 416 -6.87 -1.29 -27.84
C ARG A 416 -6.95 -1.00 -26.35
N ALA A 417 -7.30 -1.98 -25.53
CA ALA A 417 -7.30 -1.84 -24.08
C ALA A 417 -5.92 -1.40 -23.57
N VAL A 418 -4.84 -2.03 -24.06
CA VAL A 418 -3.45 -1.66 -23.73
C VAL A 418 -3.10 -0.25 -24.25
N GLY A 419 -3.59 0.13 -25.44
CA GLY A 419 -3.40 1.49 -25.98
C GLY A 419 -4.02 2.57 -25.09
N ILE A 420 -5.24 2.34 -24.61
CA ILE A 420 -5.92 3.24 -23.66
C ILE A 420 -5.16 3.28 -22.33
N LEU A 421 -4.77 2.12 -21.79
CA LEU A 421 -4.00 2.03 -20.54
C LEU A 421 -2.67 2.78 -20.63
N GLN A 422 -1.99 2.71 -21.77
CA GLN A 422 -0.74 3.44 -21.98
C GLN A 422 -0.98 4.96 -21.91
N ARG A 423 -2.03 5.46 -22.57
CA ARG A 423 -2.40 6.88 -22.52
C ARG A 423 -2.77 7.32 -21.10
N ALA A 424 -3.65 6.57 -20.45
CA ALA A 424 -4.11 6.89 -19.10
C ALA A 424 -2.98 6.86 -18.07
N ILE A 425 -2.19 5.80 -18.03
CA ILE A 425 -1.25 5.55 -16.94
C ILE A 425 0.15 6.04 -17.29
N ASP A 426 0.73 5.56 -18.39
CA ASP A 426 2.14 5.82 -18.74
C ASP A 426 2.37 7.25 -19.25
N GLU A 427 1.31 7.91 -19.75
CA GLU A 427 1.36 9.29 -20.22
C GLU A 427 0.68 10.26 -19.23
N PHE A 428 -0.64 10.16 -19.02
CA PHE A 428 -1.39 11.18 -18.23
C PHE A 428 -1.12 11.10 -16.72
N ALA A 429 -1.31 9.94 -16.10
CA ALA A 429 -1.06 9.79 -14.67
C ALA A 429 0.42 10.05 -14.36
N ARG A 430 1.35 9.45 -15.11
CA ARG A 430 2.79 9.68 -14.95
C ARG A 430 3.16 11.17 -15.01
N ALA A 431 2.56 11.94 -15.92
CA ALA A 431 2.81 13.38 -16.03
C ALA A 431 2.25 14.22 -14.86
N GLN A 432 1.34 13.66 -14.07
CA GLN A 432 0.68 14.30 -12.92
C GLN A 432 1.02 13.59 -11.61
N ASP A 433 2.25 13.09 -11.46
CA ASP A 433 2.71 12.37 -10.27
C ASP A 433 1.74 11.24 -9.86
N TRP A 434 1.31 10.46 -10.85
CA TRP A 434 0.38 9.33 -10.72
C TRP A 434 -1.04 9.68 -10.28
N MET A 435 -1.39 10.98 -10.27
CA MET A 435 -2.75 11.44 -10.03
C MET A 435 -3.45 11.64 -11.38
N LEU A 436 -4.14 10.59 -11.83
CA LEU A 436 -4.79 10.60 -13.14
C LEU A 436 -5.86 11.70 -13.23
N PRO A 437 -5.76 12.64 -14.19
CA PRO A 437 -6.84 13.56 -14.48
C PRO A 437 -8.07 12.85 -15.03
N GLU A 438 -9.26 13.25 -14.57
CA GLU A 438 -10.54 12.68 -15.03
C GLU A 438 -11.06 13.34 -16.31
N HIS A 439 -10.73 14.62 -16.50
CA HIS A 439 -11.38 15.53 -17.44
C HIS A 439 -10.39 16.10 -18.44
N PHE A 440 -10.76 16.09 -19.72
CA PHE A 440 -9.92 16.58 -20.80
C PHE A 440 -10.73 17.35 -21.85
N ASP A 441 -10.06 18.25 -22.56
CA ASP A 441 -10.61 18.87 -23.76
C ASP A 441 -10.54 17.93 -24.98
N VAL A 442 -11.01 18.41 -26.13
CA VAL A 442 -11.03 17.64 -27.39
C VAL A 442 -9.64 17.24 -27.91
N ASP A 443 -8.57 17.91 -27.45
CA ASP A 443 -7.17 17.62 -27.79
C ASP A 443 -6.50 16.68 -26.77
N TRP A 444 -7.25 16.14 -25.80
CA TRP A 444 -6.71 15.37 -24.67
C TRP A 444 -5.75 16.17 -23.78
N LYS A 445 -5.99 17.48 -23.60
CA LYS A 445 -5.30 18.27 -22.58
C LYS A 445 -6.08 18.22 -21.26
N PRO A 446 -5.42 17.94 -20.11
CA PRO A 446 -6.08 17.89 -18.82
C PRO A 446 -6.80 19.20 -18.47
N LEU A 447 -8.05 19.08 -18.02
CA LEU A 447 -8.87 20.16 -17.48
C LEU A 447 -8.95 20.02 -15.95
N LEU A 448 -7.85 20.33 -15.27
CA LEU A 448 -7.69 20.10 -13.82
C LEU A 448 -8.73 20.84 -12.95
N GLU A 449 -9.26 21.96 -13.43
CA GLU A 449 -10.24 22.80 -12.70
C GLU A 449 -11.70 22.50 -13.08
N TYR A 450 -11.94 21.47 -13.88
CA TYR A 450 -13.28 21.10 -14.34
C TYR A 450 -14.18 20.73 -13.13
N ASN A 451 -15.41 21.26 -13.13
CA ASN A 451 -16.39 21.08 -12.04
C ASN A 451 -15.93 21.50 -10.63
N ARG A 452 -14.93 22.38 -10.50
CA ARG A 452 -14.51 22.90 -9.18
C ARG A 452 -15.66 23.52 -8.36
N ASP A 453 -16.62 24.15 -9.02
CA ASP A 453 -17.80 24.74 -8.37
C ASP A 453 -18.91 23.71 -8.05
N GLU A 454 -18.82 22.49 -8.61
CA GLU A 454 -19.72 21.36 -8.38
C GLU A 454 -18.94 20.06 -8.06
N PRO A 455 -18.16 20.03 -6.95
CA PRO A 455 -17.15 19.01 -6.73
C PRO A 455 -17.69 17.59 -6.47
N ALA A 456 -18.98 17.47 -6.11
CA ALA A 456 -19.66 16.21 -5.86
C ALA A 456 -20.56 15.78 -7.04
N HIS A 457 -20.28 16.24 -8.27
CA HIS A 457 -21.02 15.79 -9.45
C HIS A 457 -20.95 14.26 -9.59
N PRO A 458 -22.09 13.53 -9.70
CA PRO A 458 -22.12 12.06 -9.57
C PRO A 458 -21.22 11.28 -10.54
N PHE A 459 -20.99 11.81 -11.74
CA PHE A 459 -20.21 11.14 -12.80
C PHE A 459 -18.95 11.88 -13.24
N ARG A 460 -18.78 13.13 -12.83
CA ARG A 460 -17.69 14.03 -13.27
C ARG A 460 -17.23 14.93 -12.10
N PRO A 461 -16.87 14.35 -10.94
CA PRO A 461 -16.54 15.12 -9.75
C PRO A 461 -15.22 15.88 -9.94
N TYR A 462 -15.03 16.99 -9.22
CA TYR A 462 -13.76 17.73 -9.25
C TYR A 462 -12.64 16.94 -8.57
N GLY A 463 -11.44 17.15 -9.10
CA GLY A 463 -10.19 16.64 -8.55
C GLY A 463 -9.89 15.23 -9.04
N ALA A 464 -9.14 14.49 -8.24
CA ALA A 464 -8.80 13.12 -8.56
C ALA A 464 -9.67 12.13 -7.77
N THR A 465 -10.22 11.14 -8.46
CA THR A 465 -11.11 10.13 -7.87
C THR A 465 -10.33 8.91 -7.42
N ILE A 466 -10.24 8.70 -6.11
CA ILE A 466 -9.39 7.66 -5.50
C ILE A 466 -9.78 6.26 -5.97
N GLY A 467 -11.08 5.96 -6.05
CA GLY A 467 -11.56 4.65 -6.50
C GLY A 467 -11.11 4.30 -7.91
N HIS A 468 -11.09 5.28 -8.83
CA HIS A 468 -10.60 5.05 -10.19
C HIS A 468 -9.11 4.71 -10.22
N TRP A 469 -8.29 5.21 -9.29
CA TRP A 469 -6.88 4.84 -9.25
C TRP A 469 -6.67 3.35 -8.93
N PHE A 470 -7.48 2.81 -8.02
CA PHE A 470 -7.50 1.37 -7.74
C PHE A 470 -7.93 0.56 -8.96
N GLU A 471 -9.03 0.98 -9.61
CA GLU A 471 -9.59 0.29 -10.76
C GLU A 471 -8.65 0.30 -11.98
N TRP A 472 -8.11 1.46 -12.35
CA TRP A 472 -7.11 1.59 -13.42
C TRP A 472 -5.89 0.71 -13.19
N ALA A 473 -5.37 0.70 -11.96
CA ALA A 473 -4.22 -0.12 -11.62
C ALA A 473 -4.54 -1.62 -11.71
N ARG A 474 -5.72 -2.05 -11.24
CA ARG A 474 -6.19 -3.44 -11.37
C ARG A 474 -6.30 -3.85 -12.84
N LEU A 475 -7.00 -3.07 -13.66
CA LEU A 475 -7.18 -3.35 -15.10
C LEU A 475 -5.84 -3.41 -15.85
N ALA A 476 -4.88 -2.56 -15.48
CA ALA A 476 -3.53 -2.59 -16.06
C ALA A 476 -2.77 -3.89 -15.71
N LEU A 477 -2.88 -4.36 -14.46
CA LEU A 477 -2.26 -5.61 -14.03
C LEU A 477 -2.91 -6.84 -14.67
N GLU A 478 -4.23 -6.82 -14.87
CA GLU A 478 -4.97 -7.85 -15.62
C GLU A 478 -4.54 -7.88 -17.10
N ALA A 479 -4.50 -6.72 -17.78
CA ALA A 479 -4.01 -6.61 -19.14
C ALA A 479 -2.54 -7.06 -19.28
N ARG A 480 -1.70 -6.72 -18.30
CA ARG A 480 -0.30 -7.19 -18.23
C ARG A 480 -0.23 -8.71 -18.15
N ALA A 481 -1.07 -9.33 -17.32
CA ALA A 481 -1.12 -10.79 -17.21
C ALA A 481 -1.54 -11.44 -18.54
N ALA A 482 -2.51 -10.85 -19.25
CA ALA A 482 -2.91 -11.31 -20.58
C ALA A 482 -1.76 -11.23 -21.61
N LEU A 483 -0.99 -10.13 -21.64
CA LEU A 483 0.19 -9.99 -22.50
C LEU A 483 1.28 -11.01 -22.17
N LEU A 484 1.60 -11.21 -20.88
CA LEU A 484 2.58 -12.21 -20.46
C LEU A 484 2.16 -13.62 -20.88
N LEU A 485 0.87 -13.95 -20.79
CA LEU A 485 0.35 -15.25 -21.19
C LEU A 485 0.44 -15.47 -22.72
N LEU A 486 0.13 -14.44 -23.51
CA LEU A 486 0.06 -14.54 -24.97
C LEU A 486 1.42 -14.36 -25.65
N ASP A 487 2.21 -13.40 -25.18
CA ASP A 487 3.43 -12.93 -25.84
C ASP A 487 4.71 -13.29 -25.07
N GLY A 488 4.58 -13.70 -23.79
CA GLY A 488 5.74 -13.98 -22.92
C GLY A 488 6.46 -12.74 -22.41
N ASP A 489 5.95 -11.54 -22.70
CA ASP A 489 6.52 -10.26 -22.26
C ASP A 489 5.41 -9.20 -22.09
N ALA A 490 5.67 -8.19 -21.27
CA ALA A 490 4.81 -7.03 -21.11
C ALA A 490 5.64 -5.78 -20.75
N PRO A 491 5.25 -4.58 -21.22
CA PRO A 491 5.97 -3.35 -20.92
C PRO A 491 6.14 -3.10 -19.41
N ALA A 492 7.33 -2.63 -19.00
CA ALA A 492 7.66 -2.42 -17.60
C ALA A 492 6.72 -1.42 -16.88
N TRP A 493 6.21 -0.42 -17.61
CA TRP A 493 5.28 0.57 -17.05
C TRP A 493 3.97 -0.06 -16.54
N MET A 494 3.56 -1.21 -17.09
CA MET A 494 2.35 -1.92 -16.67
C MET A 494 2.48 -2.59 -15.30
N LEU A 495 3.68 -2.56 -14.69
CA LEU A 495 3.87 -2.88 -13.28
C LEU A 495 4.19 -1.61 -12.48
N GLU A 496 5.10 -0.77 -12.97
CA GLU A 496 5.55 0.46 -12.31
C GLU A 496 4.38 1.42 -12.01
N GLY A 497 3.61 1.78 -13.04
CA GLY A 497 2.53 2.76 -12.95
C GLY A 497 1.41 2.31 -12.01
N PRO A 498 0.84 1.10 -12.19
CA PRO A 498 -0.13 0.54 -11.25
C PRO A 498 0.40 0.47 -9.82
N SER A 499 1.67 0.08 -9.60
CA SER A 499 2.26 0.07 -8.25
C SER A 499 2.23 1.46 -7.61
N ALA A 500 2.64 2.49 -8.36
CA ALA A 500 2.69 3.86 -7.85
C ALA A 500 1.29 4.43 -7.57
N MET A 501 0.34 4.19 -8.47
CA MET A 501 -1.06 4.59 -8.29
C MET A 501 -1.70 3.91 -7.07
N LEU A 502 -1.46 2.61 -6.87
CA LEU A 502 -2.00 1.87 -5.72
C LEU A 502 -1.41 2.35 -4.39
N GLU A 503 -0.10 2.58 -4.31
CA GLU A 503 0.52 3.12 -3.10
C GLU A 503 -0.03 4.51 -2.77
N LYS A 504 -0.20 5.36 -3.80
CA LYS A 504 -0.77 6.69 -3.63
C LYS A 504 -2.23 6.63 -3.18
N ALA A 505 -3.06 5.79 -3.81
CA ALA A 505 -4.44 5.56 -3.41
C ALA A 505 -4.53 5.02 -1.97
N ALA A 506 -3.71 4.02 -1.62
CA ALA A 506 -3.67 3.46 -0.26
C ALA A 506 -3.27 4.50 0.80
N ALA A 507 -2.41 5.48 0.47
CA ALA A 507 -2.03 6.56 1.37
C ALA A 507 -3.18 7.53 1.70
N THR A 508 -4.27 7.51 0.94
CA THR A 508 -5.48 8.32 1.23
C THR A 508 -6.39 7.69 2.29
N TRP A 509 -6.12 6.44 2.68
CA TRP A 509 -6.89 5.76 3.73
C TRP A 509 -6.87 6.54 5.04
N GLY A 510 -8.04 6.94 5.52
CA GLY A 510 -8.20 7.66 6.78
C GLY A 510 -7.61 9.07 6.82
N MET A 511 -7.34 9.68 5.66
CA MET A 511 -6.63 10.96 5.56
C MET A 511 -7.37 12.16 6.16
N ASP A 512 -8.69 12.07 6.33
CA ASP A 512 -9.51 13.09 6.98
C ASP A 512 -9.79 12.81 8.48
N GLY A 513 -9.20 11.74 9.03
CA GLY A 513 -9.27 11.38 10.44
C GLY A 513 -10.30 10.28 10.78
N ALA A 514 -11.14 9.86 9.83
CA ALA A 514 -12.10 8.76 10.00
C ALA A 514 -11.75 7.58 9.06
N PRO A 515 -12.00 6.31 9.45
CA PRO A 515 -11.69 5.16 8.59
C PRO A 515 -12.43 5.24 7.24
N GLY A 516 -11.88 4.59 6.21
CA GLY A 516 -12.40 4.64 4.84
C GLY A 516 -11.59 5.54 3.92
N PHE A 517 -11.97 5.51 2.64
CA PHE A 517 -11.43 6.39 1.60
C PHE A 517 -12.38 7.56 1.37
N VAL A 518 -11.82 8.76 1.27
CA VAL A 518 -12.58 9.91 0.75
C VAL A 518 -12.86 9.70 -0.74
N TYR A 519 -13.86 10.39 -1.29
CA TYR A 519 -14.25 10.22 -2.69
C TYR A 519 -13.24 10.86 -3.65
N THR A 520 -12.84 12.11 -3.36
CA THR A 520 -11.88 12.86 -4.20
C THR A 520 -10.88 13.66 -3.39
N THR A 521 -9.73 13.92 -4.01
CA THR A 521 -8.73 14.91 -3.54
C THR A 521 -8.53 16.02 -4.56
N ASP A 522 -8.03 17.16 -4.12
CA ASP A 522 -7.46 18.15 -5.05
C ASP A 522 -6.06 17.72 -5.54
N TRP A 523 -5.45 18.57 -6.38
CA TRP A 523 -4.14 18.31 -6.98
C TRP A 523 -2.95 18.53 -6.03
N ASP A 524 -3.21 18.96 -4.79
CA ASP A 524 -2.21 19.00 -3.71
C ASP A 524 -2.37 17.80 -2.74
N GLY A 525 -3.36 16.94 -2.98
CA GLY A 525 -3.65 15.76 -2.18
C GLY A 525 -4.50 16.05 -0.94
N ALA A 526 -5.22 17.18 -0.88
CA ALA A 526 -6.16 17.47 0.20
C ALA A 526 -7.56 16.89 -0.10
N PRO A 527 -8.29 16.36 0.90
CA PRO A 527 -9.65 15.84 0.68
C PRO A 527 -10.63 16.92 0.20
N VAL A 528 -11.39 16.63 -0.86
CA VAL A 528 -12.45 17.51 -1.38
C VAL A 528 -13.80 16.94 -1.00
N THR A 529 -14.23 15.88 -1.68
CA THR A 529 -15.49 15.17 -1.39
C THR A 529 -15.17 14.04 -0.41
N ARG A 530 -15.74 14.09 0.79
CA ARG A 530 -15.37 13.21 1.92
C ARG A 530 -16.36 12.07 2.12
N GLU A 531 -17.44 12.06 1.37
CA GLU A 531 -18.40 10.97 1.34
C GLU A 531 -17.69 9.64 0.97
N ARG A 532 -18.13 8.54 1.55
CA ARG A 532 -17.60 7.19 1.32
C ARG A 532 -18.55 6.44 0.39
N MET A 533 -18.18 6.32 -0.87
CA MET A 533 -18.93 5.51 -1.83
C MET A 533 -18.46 4.05 -1.74
N HIS A 534 -19.38 3.09 -1.67
CA HIS A 534 -19.01 1.68 -1.47
C HIS A 534 -18.03 1.17 -2.54
N TRP A 535 -18.18 1.67 -3.76
CA TRP A 535 -17.44 1.17 -4.92
C TRP A 535 -15.95 1.49 -4.81
N VAL A 536 -15.58 2.58 -4.12
CA VAL A 536 -14.18 2.92 -3.86
C VAL A 536 -13.52 1.84 -3.02
N ALA A 537 -14.19 1.37 -1.97
CA ALA A 537 -13.68 0.28 -1.13
C ALA A 537 -13.71 -1.07 -1.85
N ALA A 538 -14.74 -1.33 -2.67
CA ALA A 538 -14.85 -2.52 -3.52
C ALA A 538 -13.67 -2.64 -4.51
N GLU A 539 -13.34 -1.54 -5.22
CA GLU A 539 -12.19 -1.51 -6.12
C GLU A 539 -10.86 -1.61 -5.36
N ALA A 540 -10.76 -1.00 -4.18
CA ALA A 540 -9.57 -1.10 -3.35
C ALA A 540 -9.25 -2.55 -2.95
N VAL A 541 -10.23 -3.32 -2.48
CA VAL A 541 -10.00 -4.74 -2.12
C VAL A 541 -9.71 -5.60 -3.36
N GLY A 542 -10.35 -5.34 -4.49
CA GLY A 542 -10.05 -6.01 -5.76
C GLY A 542 -8.61 -5.76 -6.20
N ALA A 543 -8.17 -4.50 -6.15
CA ALA A 543 -6.83 -4.09 -6.54
C ALA A 543 -5.75 -4.60 -5.58
N ALA A 544 -5.99 -4.59 -4.27
CA ALA A 544 -5.08 -5.18 -3.29
C ALA A 544 -4.91 -6.69 -3.49
N ALA A 545 -5.99 -7.42 -3.73
CA ALA A 545 -5.94 -8.85 -4.04
C ALA A 545 -5.12 -9.14 -5.31
N THR A 546 -5.35 -8.35 -6.37
CA THR A 546 -4.60 -8.43 -7.63
C THR A 546 -3.12 -8.14 -7.42
N MET A 547 -2.78 -7.09 -6.66
CA MET A 547 -1.40 -6.70 -6.40
C MET A 547 -0.66 -7.71 -5.51
N TYR A 548 -1.32 -8.29 -4.51
CA TYR A 548 -0.76 -9.37 -3.70
C TYR A 548 -0.33 -10.56 -4.57
N ARG A 549 -1.17 -10.95 -5.54
CA ARG A 549 -0.83 -12.06 -6.47
C ARG A 549 0.32 -11.73 -7.41
N VAL A 550 0.42 -10.48 -7.86
CA VAL A 550 1.50 -10.04 -8.75
C VAL A 550 2.84 -9.95 -8.02
N SER A 551 2.84 -9.43 -6.79
CA SER A 551 4.05 -9.08 -6.06
C SER A 551 4.50 -10.12 -5.02
N GLY A 552 3.56 -10.89 -4.46
CA GLY A 552 3.77 -11.71 -3.27
C GLY A 552 4.00 -10.90 -1.99
N ASP A 553 3.85 -9.57 -2.02
CA ASP A 553 4.12 -8.71 -0.87
C ASP A 553 2.95 -8.71 0.11
N ARG A 554 3.22 -9.16 1.34
CA ARG A 554 2.24 -9.29 2.42
C ARG A 554 1.51 -7.99 2.74
N VAL A 555 2.12 -6.82 2.50
CA VAL A 555 1.47 -5.52 2.76
C VAL A 555 0.12 -5.39 2.05
N TRP A 556 -0.03 -5.97 0.86
CA TRP A 556 -1.28 -5.91 0.10
C TRP A 556 -2.35 -6.85 0.66
N ALA A 557 -1.95 -8.00 1.21
CA ALA A 557 -2.88 -8.86 1.94
C ALA A 557 -3.33 -8.19 3.25
N ASP A 558 -2.44 -7.52 3.97
CA ASP A 558 -2.80 -6.83 5.23
C ASP A 558 -3.74 -5.63 4.95
N ARG A 559 -3.51 -4.88 3.87
CA ARG A 559 -4.42 -3.82 3.39
C ARG A 559 -5.78 -4.38 2.98
N TYR A 560 -5.79 -5.48 2.24
CA TYR A 560 -7.00 -6.20 1.86
C TYR A 560 -7.82 -6.59 3.10
N GLU A 561 -7.19 -7.17 4.13
CA GLU A 561 -7.83 -7.54 5.39
C GLU A 561 -8.39 -6.30 6.12
N GLN A 562 -7.61 -5.23 6.23
CA GLN A 562 -8.05 -3.96 6.85
C GLN A 562 -9.28 -3.37 6.15
N TRP A 563 -9.30 -3.37 4.82
CA TRP A 563 -10.39 -2.77 4.05
C TRP A 563 -11.64 -3.66 4.04
N TRP A 564 -11.49 -4.99 4.14
CA TRP A 564 -12.64 -5.88 4.38
C TRP A 564 -13.25 -5.71 5.76
N GLU A 565 -12.45 -5.50 6.80
CA GLU A 565 -12.96 -5.16 8.14
C GLU A 565 -13.80 -3.87 8.09
N TYR A 566 -13.35 -2.87 7.33
CA TYR A 566 -14.11 -1.64 7.11
C TYR A 566 -15.42 -1.88 6.34
N ILE A 567 -15.36 -2.60 5.21
CA ILE A 567 -16.55 -2.95 4.42
C ILE A 567 -17.57 -3.67 5.30
N SER A 568 -17.12 -4.69 6.03
CA SER A 568 -17.95 -5.49 6.95
C SER A 568 -18.60 -4.63 8.04
N THR A 569 -17.86 -3.66 8.57
CA THR A 569 -18.33 -2.80 9.68
C THR A 569 -19.32 -1.73 9.22
N TYR A 570 -19.08 -1.12 8.06
CA TYR A 570 -19.75 0.13 7.67
C TYR A 570 -20.58 0.05 6.39
N LEU A 571 -20.25 -0.85 5.46
CA LEU A 571 -20.86 -0.88 4.13
C LEU A 571 -21.86 -2.02 3.95
N LEU A 572 -21.67 -3.18 4.59
CA LEU A 572 -22.67 -4.26 4.50
C LEU A 572 -23.96 -3.86 5.22
N ASP A 573 -25.11 -4.09 4.58
CA ASP A 573 -26.43 -3.96 5.22
C ASP A 573 -26.96 -5.36 5.61
N PRO A 574 -26.75 -5.81 6.86
CA PRO A 574 -27.22 -7.12 7.31
C PRO A 574 -28.74 -7.18 7.51
N VAL A 575 -29.46 -6.06 7.42
CA VAL A 575 -30.91 -5.98 7.64
C VAL A 575 -31.67 -6.08 6.33
N ASN A 576 -31.32 -5.24 5.35
CA ASN A 576 -32.02 -5.20 4.06
C ASN A 576 -31.24 -5.86 2.91
N GLY A 577 -30.02 -6.34 3.16
CA GLY A 577 -29.16 -6.95 2.16
C GLY A 577 -28.43 -5.93 1.28
N SER A 578 -27.45 -6.43 0.53
CA SER A 578 -26.53 -5.63 -0.28
C SER A 578 -25.73 -4.63 0.56
N TRP A 579 -25.05 -3.68 -0.10
CA TRP A 579 -24.15 -2.73 0.54
C TRP A 579 -24.80 -1.34 0.52
N PHE A 580 -24.65 -0.57 1.60
CA PHE A 580 -24.98 0.86 1.62
C PHE A 580 -24.17 1.57 0.53
N HIS A 581 -24.83 2.37 -0.30
CA HIS A 581 -24.17 2.98 -1.45
C HIS A 581 -23.25 4.13 -1.08
N GLU A 582 -23.65 4.92 -0.09
CA GLU A 582 -23.00 6.15 0.32
C GLU A 582 -23.03 6.28 1.84
N LEU A 583 -21.88 6.60 2.44
CA LEU A 583 -21.79 7.07 3.81
C LEU A 583 -21.28 8.51 3.83
N ASP A 584 -21.59 9.24 4.89
CA ASP A 584 -21.02 10.56 5.14
C ASP A 584 -19.56 10.48 5.63
N ALA A 585 -18.98 11.62 6.02
CA ALA A 585 -17.60 11.69 6.46
C ALA A 585 -17.33 11.00 7.81
N ASP A 586 -18.37 10.74 8.60
CA ASP A 586 -18.31 10.08 9.90
C ASP A 586 -18.66 8.58 9.80
N ASN A 587 -18.86 8.07 8.57
CA ASN A 587 -19.33 6.72 8.24
C ASN A 587 -20.77 6.41 8.67
N GLU A 588 -21.63 7.42 8.72
CA GLU A 588 -23.07 7.24 8.87
C GLU A 588 -23.74 7.09 7.50
N VAL A 589 -24.73 6.19 7.39
CA VAL A 589 -25.41 5.92 6.11
C VAL A 589 -26.16 7.16 5.62
N GLN A 590 -26.00 7.47 4.33
CA GLN A 590 -26.77 8.51 3.64
C GLN A 590 -27.04 8.13 2.18
N GLY A 591 -27.73 9.01 1.45
CA GLY A 591 -28.05 8.81 0.04
C GLY A 591 -28.21 10.14 -0.70
N LYS A 592 -27.27 11.07 -0.45
CA LYS A 592 -27.33 12.44 -0.96
C LYS A 592 -26.97 12.51 -2.44
N THR A 593 -25.92 11.79 -2.82
CA THR A 593 -25.44 11.68 -4.19
C THR A 593 -26.09 10.46 -4.87
N TRP A 594 -26.16 9.35 -4.13
CA TRP A 594 -26.63 8.06 -4.63
C TRP A 594 -27.61 7.43 -3.64
N PRO A 595 -28.91 7.78 -3.72
CA PRO A 595 -29.93 7.18 -2.85
C PRO A 595 -30.20 5.72 -3.23
N GLY A 596 -30.48 4.87 -2.23
CA GLY A 596 -30.78 3.46 -2.44
C GLY A 596 -29.56 2.61 -2.77
N LYS A 597 -29.79 1.47 -3.44
CA LYS A 597 -28.77 0.46 -3.77
C LYS A 597 -28.92 0.01 -5.23
N PRO A 598 -28.64 0.91 -6.21
CA PRO A 598 -29.04 0.75 -7.61
C PRO A 598 -28.51 -0.50 -8.31
N ASP A 599 -27.31 -0.95 -7.96
CA ASP A 599 -26.68 -2.13 -8.55
C ASP A 599 -25.75 -2.85 -7.57
N ILE A 600 -25.34 -4.06 -7.94
CA ILE A 600 -24.44 -4.92 -7.16
C ILE A 600 -23.09 -5.12 -7.85
N TYR A 601 -22.82 -4.44 -8.96
CA TYR A 601 -21.76 -4.83 -9.89
C TYR A 601 -20.36 -4.72 -9.26
N HIS A 602 -20.02 -3.61 -8.60
CA HIS A 602 -18.73 -3.47 -7.94
C HIS A 602 -18.61 -4.38 -6.71
N ALA A 603 -19.68 -4.48 -5.89
CA ALA A 603 -19.72 -5.35 -4.72
C ALA A 603 -19.54 -6.84 -5.09
N LEU A 604 -20.19 -7.29 -6.16
CA LEU A 604 -20.07 -8.65 -6.67
C LEU A 604 -18.65 -8.91 -7.22
N GLN A 605 -18.06 -7.94 -7.91
CA GLN A 605 -16.67 -8.06 -8.36
C GLN A 605 -15.69 -8.13 -7.18
N ALA A 606 -15.89 -7.33 -6.12
CA ALA A 606 -15.05 -7.35 -4.91
C ALA A 606 -15.00 -8.72 -4.24
N VAL A 607 -16.09 -9.50 -4.30
CA VAL A 607 -16.13 -10.87 -3.74
C VAL A 607 -15.66 -11.97 -4.70
N LEU A 608 -15.56 -11.68 -6.01
CA LEU A 608 -15.15 -12.66 -7.03
C LEU A 608 -13.69 -12.50 -7.47
N ILE A 609 -13.18 -11.28 -7.66
CA ILE A 609 -11.80 -11.00 -8.08
C ILE A 609 -10.78 -11.72 -7.18
N PRO A 610 -10.90 -11.68 -5.83
CA PRO A 610 -9.96 -12.35 -4.92
C PRO A 610 -9.95 -13.88 -5.02
N ARG A 611 -10.85 -14.47 -5.82
CA ARG A 611 -11.02 -15.92 -5.99
C ARG A 611 -10.68 -16.41 -7.41
N LEU A 612 -10.36 -15.52 -8.34
CA LEU A 612 -10.08 -15.84 -9.75
C LEU A 612 -8.68 -15.38 -10.18
N PRO A 613 -8.01 -16.03 -11.15
CA PRO A 613 -6.73 -15.55 -11.66
C PRO A 613 -6.87 -14.16 -12.33
N LEU A 614 -5.75 -13.47 -12.55
CA LEU A 614 -5.71 -12.15 -13.21
C LEU A 614 -6.14 -12.18 -14.68
N THR A 615 -5.95 -13.31 -15.35
CA THR A 615 -6.34 -13.53 -16.74
C THR A 615 -6.76 -14.99 -16.92
N PRO A 616 -7.78 -15.30 -17.73
CA PRO A 616 -8.64 -14.37 -18.47
C PRO A 616 -9.55 -13.53 -17.55
N ALA A 617 -10.27 -12.56 -18.10
CA ALA A 617 -11.22 -11.70 -17.41
C ALA A 617 -12.33 -12.52 -16.69
N LEU A 618 -12.96 -11.88 -15.71
CA LEU A 618 -13.85 -12.49 -14.71
C LEU A 618 -14.82 -13.56 -15.27
N SER A 619 -15.60 -13.20 -16.30
CA SER A 619 -16.60 -14.13 -16.87
C SER A 619 -15.97 -15.31 -17.62
N SER A 620 -14.84 -15.09 -18.29
CA SER A 620 -14.12 -16.16 -18.99
C SER A 620 -13.42 -17.08 -17.98
N ALA A 621 -12.87 -16.54 -16.89
CA ALA A 621 -12.30 -17.34 -15.82
C ALA A 621 -13.35 -18.23 -15.13
N LEU A 622 -14.55 -17.71 -14.87
CA LEU A 622 -15.67 -18.51 -14.36
C LEU A 622 -16.10 -19.60 -15.35
N ARG A 623 -16.26 -19.27 -16.64
CA ARG A 623 -16.55 -20.24 -17.71
C ARG A 623 -15.54 -21.39 -17.73
N ASP A 624 -14.28 -21.07 -17.50
CA ASP A 624 -13.18 -22.03 -17.52
C ASP A 624 -12.99 -22.78 -16.18
N GLY A 625 -13.90 -22.58 -15.21
CA GLY A 625 -13.89 -23.27 -13.92
C GLY A 625 -12.73 -22.87 -13.02
N LYS A 626 -12.25 -21.62 -13.13
CA LYS A 626 -11.07 -21.12 -12.40
C LYS A 626 -11.35 -20.58 -11.00
N LEU A 627 -12.61 -20.59 -10.56
CA LEU A 627 -12.98 -20.11 -9.22
C LEU A 627 -12.32 -20.97 -8.14
N ASP A 628 -11.56 -20.33 -7.26
CA ASP A 628 -10.76 -20.95 -6.20
C ASP A 628 -9.70 -21.97 -6.70
N ALA A 629 -9.42 -22.02 -8.00
CA ALA A 629 -8.32 -22.82 -8.56
C ALA A 629 -6.98 -22.29 -8.04
N ASP A 630 -5.91 -23.11 -8.06
CA ASP A 630 -4.59 -22.69 -7.61
C ASP A 630 -4.19 -21.37 -8.32
N LEU A 631 -4.23 -20.28 -7.54
CA LEU A 631 -3.98 -18.90 -7.95
C LEU A 631 -2.45 -18.71 -8.03
N VAL A 632 -1.81 -19.43 -8.95
CA VAL A 632 -0.35 -19.33 -9.21
C VAL A 632 -0.09 -18.25 -10.25
#